data_AF-A0A409XZ80-F1
#
_entry.id   AF-A0A409XZ80-F1
#
_cell.length_a   1.000
_cell.length_b   1.000
_cell.length_c   1.000
_cell.angle_alpha   90.00
_cell.angle_beta   90.00
_cell.angle_gamma   90.00
#
_symmetry.space_group_name_H-M   'P 1'
#
loop_
_entity.id
_entity.type
_entity.pdbx_description
1 polymer ?
#
loop_
_entity_poly.entity_id
_entity_poly.type
_entity_poly.pdbx_seq_one_letter_code
_entity_poly.pdbx_strand_id
1 'polypeptide(L)'
;GETILKASKEIIISAGPINTPQILLNSGIGDRTALENLNITSVLHLPSVGKNLTDQPVASVAYSVTSNGFWDTLNTNVTLQNIAFAEWNNSRIGPYANPFTNFLGWSRLPSNSSVIKAFGDPSAGQNTPHIELLPRTASSQASQPGLSSALALVLVSPSSRGSVMLDEADPFGKPKIDLGFFTTDFDIHAMIEAIKLAEKFYSAPAWNGYIAEQISPPANATDDQLEEYIRGSAATSYHAVGSAAMSARGASYGVVDPDLRVKGASGLRIVDASVMPFVTSAHTQAPVPLFATMKTLCSILITLAPLMLSVSGAVFQHVSQLSSTSYDFIIVGGGTAGAVVANRLSENPSFQVLLIEAGPTNTGVLNAIVPGFFENLFKSTYDWNFTTVPGAGISNRTIDYPRGFILGGCSSHNAMVYTRGSQDDYDRWAKVTADPGWSWKNLMPYILKNERWTPSANHGNGDFDPSVHGYNGNMFTTLSTSPQTIDSRILEVSKQLPDTFPFLRDMNAGTPLGLGWTQASIGNGSRSSSATAYLSEAYTSRKNLDVLLNTKVLRVRGTSNNSFNSVEISGGETILKASKEIIISAGPINTPQILLNSGIGDRTALENLNITSVLHLPSVGKNLTDQPASAVVYSVTSNGVWDTLNTNVTLQNIAFAEWSNSRTGPYANTISNFLGWSRLPSNSSVIQAFGDPSAGQNTPHIELLINTASSRASQPGLSGGVSVILVTPTSRGSVTLDEADPFGKPKIDLGFLTTDFDIRAMIEAIKLAEKFYSAPAWNGYIVEQISPPVNATDDQLEAYIRGSAGTSFHAVGSAAMSAKGASYGVVDPDLRVKGASGLRIVDASVMPFVTSAHTQAPVYAIAERAADLIKSAWK
;
A
#
# COMPACT_ATOMS: atom_id res chain seq x y z
N GLY A 1 48.47 11.10 18.55
CA GLY A 1 48.69 9.70 18.91
C GLY A 1 47.72 8.87 18.13
N GLU A 2 48.22 7.99 17.27
CA GLU A 2 47.37 7.18 16.40
C GLU A 2 46.62 6.13 17.23
N THR A 3 45.30 6.27 17.31
CA THR A 3 44.44 5.25 17.92
C THR A 3 44.06 4.28 16.81
N ILE A 4 44.69 3.11 16.79
CA ILE A 4 44.36 2.05 15.83
C ILE A 4 43.13 1.30 16.34
N LEU A 5 42.00 1.48 15.68
CA LEU A 5 40.79 0.69 15.91
C LEU A 5 40.86 -0.61 15.09
N LYS A 6 40.56 -1.75 15.72
CA LYS A 6 40.54 -3.06 15.06
C LYS A 6 39.09 -3.51 14.88
N ALA A 7 38.71 -3.78 13.63
CA ALA A 7 37.43 -4.43 13.35
C ALA A 7 37.52 -5.92 13.73
N SER A 8 36.49 -6.45 14.38
CA SER A 8 36.41 -7.87 14.74
C SER A 8 36.05 -8.79 13.57
N LYS A 9 35.63 -8.21 12.43
CA LYS A 9 35.19 -8.96 11.24
C LYS A 9 35.75 -8.35 9.95
N GLU A 10 35.27 -7.16 9.59
CA GLU A 10 35.68 -6.48 8.36
C GLU A 10 35.59 -4.95 8.51
N ILE A 11 36.38 -4.24 7.73
CA ILE A 11 36.33 -2.79 7.53
C ILE A 11 35.51 -2.53 6.27
N ILE A 12 34.51 -1.65 6.38
CA ILE A 12 33.65 -1.25 5.26
C ILE A 12 33.89 0.24 5.00
N ILE A 13 34.36 0.57 3.80
CA ILE A 13 34.58 1.96 3.36
C ILE A 13 33.34 2.40 2.56
N SER A 14 32.79 3.55 2.92
CA SER A 14 31.72 4.23 2.19
C SER A 14 32.00 5.73 2.22
N ALA A 15 33.01 6.17 1.46
CA ALA A 15 33.48 7.56 1.44
C ALA A 15 33.24 8.26 0.10
N GLY A 16 32.65 7.56 -0.87
CA GLY A 16 32.29 8.07 -2.17
C GLY A 16 33.42 8.02 -3.20
N PRO A 17 33.13 8.40 -4.47
CA PRO A 17 34.03 8.26 -5.62
C PRO A 17 35.37 8.97 -5.50
N ILE A 18 35.51 9.97 -4.64
CA ILE A 18 36.74 10.72 -4.48
C ILE A 18 37.52 10.26 -3.25
N ASN A 19 36.85 10.17 -2.09
CA ASN A 19 37.58 9.89 -0.85
C ASN A 19 37.86 8.40 -0.66
N THR A 20 37.06 7.49 -1.24
CA THR A 20 37.35 6.05 -1.16
C THR A 20 38.70 5.68 -1.79
N PRO A 21 39.01 6.03 -3.05
CA PRO A 21 40.34 5.75 -3.59
C PRO A 21 41.43 6.51 -2.82
N GLN A 22 41.17 7.72 -2.31
CA GLN A 22 42.12 8.44 -1.46
C GLN A 22 42.46 7.66 -0.17
N ILE A 23 41.48 7.09 0.51
CA ILE A 23 41.68 6.27 1.72
C ILE A 23 42.51 5.04 1.39
N LEU A 24 42.21 4.36 0.28
CA LEU A 24 42.95 3.17 -0.16
C LEU A 24 44.41 3.51 -0.49
N LEU A 25 44.64 4.57 -1.27
CA LEU A 25 45.98 5.01 -1.65
C LEU A 25 46.80 5.39 -0.41
N ASN A 26 46.24 6.18 0.52
CA ASN A 26 46.91 6.51 1.79
C ASN A 26 47.17 5.29 2.67
N SER A 27 46.38 4.22 2.51
CA SER A 27 46.57 2.93 3.21
C SER A 27 47.58 2.01 2.51
N GLY A 28 48.26 2.47 1.45
CA GLY A 28 49.22 1.67 0.69
C GLY A 28 48.59 0.68 -0.29
N ILE A 29 47.31 0.86 -0.65
CA ILE A 29 46.57 0.01 -1.60
C ILE A 29 46.40 0.77 -2.92
N GLY A 30 47.16 0.39 -3.95
CA GLY A 30 47.19 1.11 -5.22
C GLY A 30 48.29 0.67 -6.17
N ASP A 31 48.62 1.50 -7.16
CA ASP A 31 49.81 1.26 -7.99
C ASP A 31 51.09 1.38 -7.14
N ARG A 32 51.96 0.36 -7.21
CA ARG A 32 53.10 0.27 -6.28
C ARG A 32 54.09 1.41 -6.51
N THR A 33 54.46 1.62 -7.76
CA THR A 33 55.40 2.66 -8.16
C THR A 33 54.88 4.05 -7.80
N ALA A 34 53.59 4.32 -8.02
CA ALA A 34 52.97 5.59 -7.67
C ALA A 34 52.98 5.86 -6.16
N LEU A 35 52.72 4.85 -5.33
CA LEU A 35 52.72 4.97 -3.87
C LEU A 35 54.14 5.17 -3.32
N GLU A 36 55.11 4.41 -3.82
CA GLU A 36 56.51 4.50 -3.39
C GLU A 36 57.12 5.88 -3.73
N ASN A 37 56.75 6.47 -4.87
CA ASN A 37 57.14 7.83 -5.23
C ASN A 37 56.62 8.91 -4.25
N LEU A 38 55.56 8.61 -3.51
CA LEU A 38 54.99 9.49 -2.49
C LEU A 38 55.48 9.13 -1.07
N ASN A 39 56.43 8.23 -0.93
CA ASN A 39 56.90 7.66 0.34
C ASN A 39 55.81 6.91 1.14
N ILE A 40 54.79 6.39 0.46
CA ILE A 40 53.77 5.52 1.06
C ILE A 40 54.20 4.07 0.88
N THR A 41 54.27 3.30 1.97
CA THR A 41 54.61 1.88 1.89
C THR A 41 53.50 1.12 1.17
N SER A 42 53.83 0.47 0.04
CA SER A 42 52.87 -0.34 -0.70
C SER A 42 52.53 -1.63 0.06
N VAL A 43 51.28 -1.74 0.51
CA VAL A 43 50.72 -2.91 1.20
C VAL A 43 50.08 -3.86 0.20
N LEU A 44 49.45 -3.35 -0.86
CA LEU A 44 48.77 -4.15 -1.87
C LEU A 44 48.85 -3.47 -3.24
N HIS A 45 49.39 -4.17 -4.23
CA HIS A 45 49.43 -3.70 -5.60
C HIS A 45 48.07 -3.89 -6.27
N LEU A 46 47.33 -2.80 -6.44
CA LEU A 46 46.02 -2.78 -7.07
C LEU A 46 45.90 -1.51 -7.95
N PRO A 47 46.52 -1.49 -9.15
CA PRO A 47 46.69 -0.27 -9.94
C PRO A 47 45.39 0.32 -10.51
N SER A 48 44.27 -0.41 -10.39
CA SER A 48 42.93 0.11 -10.73
C SER A 48 42.37 1.08 -9.69
N VAL A 49 42.94 1.19 -8.49
CA VAL A 49 42.49 2.15 -7.47
C VAL A 49 42.69 3.57 -7.98
N GLY A 50 41.61 4.35 -7.94
CA GLY A 50 41.58 5.72 -8.44
C GLY A 50 41.51 5.80 -9.96
N LYS A 51 41.39 4.70 -10.71
CA LYS A 51 41.20 4.72 -12.18
C LYS A 51 39.73 4.54 -12.54
N ASN A 52 39.36 4.82 -13.79
CA ASN A 52 37.98 4.70 -14.29
C ASN A 52 36.99 5.66 -13.61
N LEU A 53 37.47 6.81 -13.13
CA LEU A 53 36.58 7.87 -12.64
C LEU A 53 35.72 8.33 -13.81
N THR A 54 34.41 8.21 -13.68
CA THR A 54 33.45 8.63 -14.70
C THR A 54 32.50 9.63 -14.08
N ASP A 55 32.28 10.75 -14.76
CA ASP A 55 31.27 11.74 -14.41
C ASP A 55 30.65 12.25 -15.72
N GLN A 56 29.50 12.89 -15.63
CA GLN A 56 28.80 13.38 -16.82
C GLN A 56 29.19 14.84 -17.06
N PRO A 57 29.85 15.17 -18.19
CA PRO A 57 30.17 16.55 -18.53
C PRO A 57 28.92 17.33 -18.93
N VAL A 58 28.90 18.60 -18.56
CA VAL A 58 27.80 19.54 -18.81
C VAL A 58 28.32 20.72 -19.61
N ALA A 59 27.70 21.01 -20.75
CA ALA A 59 27.83 22.29 -21.44
C ALA A 59 26.46 22.97 -21.47
N SER A 60 26.41 24.28 -21.71
CA SER A 60 25.12 25.00 -21.77
C SER A 60 24.96 25.78 -23.06
N VAL A 61 23.74 25.90 -23.54
CA VAL A 61 23.36 26.91 -24.54
C VAL A 61 22.49 27.95 -23.86
N ALA A 62 22.87 29.21 -23.93
CA ALA A 62 22.21 30.31 -23.22
C ALA A 62 21.78 31.41 -24.19
N TYR A 63 20.61 31.99 -23.91
CA TYR A 63 20.03 33.10 -24.65
C TYR A 63 19.59 34.20 -23.68
N SER A 64 19.70 35.46 -24.09
CA SER A 64 19.04 36.58 -23.42
C SER A 64 17.54 36.53 -23.73
N VAL A 65 16.71 37.00 -22.78
CA VAL A 65 15.24 36.97 -22.93
C VAL A 65 14.63 38.36 -22.76
N THR A 66 13.46 38.56 -23.37
CA THR A 66 12.78 39.86 -23.47
C THR A 66 11.84 40.18 -22.29
N SER A 67 11.53 39.21 -21.42
CA SER A 67 10.57 39.39 -20.31
C SER A 67 11.13 38.97 -18.95
N ASN A 68 10.71 39.68 -17.89
CA ASN A 68 11.13 39.41 -16.51
C ASN A 68 10.37 38.19 -15.98
N GLY A 69 10.99 37.01 -16.05
CA GLY A 69 10.48 35.82 -15.37
C GLY A 69 10.46 36.02 -13.84
N PHE A 70 9.50 35.37 -13.18
CA PHE A 70 9.39 35.36 -11.72
C PHE A 70 10.70 34.94 -11.04
N TRP A 71 11.37 33.92 -11.57
CA TRP A 71 12.65 33.41 -11.05
C TRP A 71 13.81 34.37 -11.25
N ASP A 72 13.86 35.09 -12.36
CA ASP A 72 14.93 36.07 -12.62
C ASP A 72 14.83 37.26 -11.67
N THR A 73 13.60 37.65 -11.32
CA THR A 73 13.33 38.71 -10.33
C THR A 73 13.60 38.21 -8.91
N LEU A 74 13.26 36.96 -8.60
CA LEU A 74 13.54 36.35 -7.29
C LEU A 74 15.05 36.21 -7.06
N ASN A 75 15.81 35.75 -8.06
CA ASN A 75 17.25 35.48 -7.91
C ASN A 75 18.11 36.75 -7.77
N THR A 76 17.57 37.92 -8.15
CA THR A 76 18.28 39.21 -8.06
C THR A 76 17.78 40.11 -6.91
N ASN A 77 16.74 39.68 -6.18
CA ASN A 77 16.10 40.49 -5.13
C ASN A 77 16.07 39.76 -3.78
N VAL A 78 17.02 40.12 -2.90
CA VAL A 78 17.17 39.54 -1.55
C VAL A 78 15.90 39.65 -0.71
N THR A 79 15.12 40.72 -0.87
CA THR A 79 13.84 40.88 -0.15
C THR A 79 12.84 39.82 -0.58
N LEU A 80 12.71 39.56 -1.89
CA LEU A 80 11.84 38.51 -2.40
C LEU A 80 12.36 37.12 -2.04
N GLN A 81 13.68 36.90 -2.01
CA GLN A 81 14.28 35.65 -1.52
C GLN A 81 13.92 35.39 -0.07
N ASN A 82 14.01 36.41 0.79
CA ASN A 82 13.63 36.29 2.19
C ASN A 82 12.12 36.03 2.37
N ILE A 83 11.27 36.62 1.53
CA ILE A 83 9.83 36.37 1.53
C ILE A 83 9.54 34.93 1.08
N ALA A 84 10.12 34.48 -0.03
CA ALA A 84 9.98 33.13 -0.54
C ALA A 84 10.56 32.08 0.43
N PHE A 85 11.65 32.43 1.13
CA PHE A 85 12.23 31.60 2.19
C PHE A 85 11.34 31.55 3.41
N ALA A 86 10.77 32.67 3.84
CA ALA A 86 9.83 32.69 4.97
C ALA A 86 8.56 31.88 4.65
N GLU A 87 8.04 31.99 3.42
CA GLU A 87 6.92 31.19 2.93
C GLU A 87 7.26 29.69 2.97
N TRP A 88 8.36 29.28 2.34
CA TRP A 88 8.84 27.90 2.41
C TRP A 88 9.12 27.43 3.83
N ASN A 89 9.71 28.29 4.67
CA ASN A 89 10.08 27.93 6.03
C ASN A 89 8.84 27.66 6.89
N ASN A 90 7.79 28.45 6.70
CA ASN A 90 6.58 28.38 7.51
C ASN A 90 5.57 27.34 6.99
N SER A 91 5.54 27.11 5.68
CA SER A 91 4.44 26.37 5.04
C SER A 91 4.88 25.28 4.08
N ARG A 92 6.19 25.15 3.82
CA ARG A 92 6.78 24.18 2.87
C ARG A 92 6.16 24.25 1.46
N ILE A 93 5.56 25.39 1.12
CA ILE A 93 5.06 25.75 -0.21
C ILE A 93 5.82 26.97 -0.73
N GLY A 94 5.42 27.49 -1.88
CA GLY A 94 6.07 28.63 -2.52
C GLY A 94 7.29 28.24 -3.35
N PRO A 95 8.07 29.23 -3.82
CA PRO A 95 9.10 29.01 -4.84
C PRO A 95 10.14 27.96 -4.44
N TYR A 96 10.61 27.96 -3.19
CA TYR A 96 11.62 27.01 -2.71
C TYR A 96 11.08 25.61 -2.35
N ALA A 97 9.77 25.36 -2.51
CA ALA A 97 9.18 24.05 -2.26
C ALA A 97 9.35 23.05 -3.42
N ASN A 98 9.75 23.53 -4.60
CA ASN A 98 9.93 22.71 -5.79
C ASN A 98 11.41 22.76 -6.22
N PRO A 99 12.04 21.64 -6.63
CA PRO A 99 13.37 21.67 -7.23
C PRO A 99 13.48 22.67 -8.39
N PHE A 100 14.73 23.09 -8.65
CA PHE A 100 15.15 24.11 -9.62
C PHE A 100 14.63 23.94 -11.08
N THR A 101 13.96 22.83 -11.42
CA THR A 101 13.44 22.56 -12.77
C THR A 101 12.19 21.67 -12.75
N ASN A 102 11.14 22.07 -13.48
CA ASN A 102 9.87 21.33 -13.56
C ASN A 102 9.80 20.30 -14.72
N PHE A 103 10.77 20.30 -15.63
CA PHE A 103 10.81 19.44 -16.81
C PHE A 103 12.24 19.00 -17.13
N LEU A 104 12.42 17.70 -17.37
CA LEU A 104 13.67 17.12 -17.88
C LEU A 104 13.38 16.46 -19.22
N GLY A 105 14.33 16.59 -20.15
CA GLY A 105 14.27 15.89 -21.43
C GLY A 105 15.44 14.92 -21.56
N TRP A 106 15.22 13.80 -22.25
CA TRP A 106 16.31 12.92 -22.67
C TRP A 106 16.25 12.73 -24.17
N SER A 107 17.42 12.73 -24.80
CA SER A 107 17.58 12.54 -26.23
C SER A 107 18.63 11.48 -26.52
N ARG A 108 18.40 10.74 -27.60
CA ARG A 108 19.34 9.77 -28.14
C ARG A 108 19.70 10.20 -29.55
N LEU A 109 21.00 10.33 -29.83
CA LEU A 109 21.49 10.41 -31.20
C LEU A 109 20.89 9.27 -32.06
N PRO A 110 20.37 9.57 -33.27
CA PRO A 110 19.83 8.54 -34.14
C PRO A 110 20.86 7.45 -34.45
N SER A 111 20.42 6.19 -34.48
CA SER A 111 21.31 5.03 -34.74
C SER A 111 22.01 5.09 -36.10
N ASN A 112 21.50 5.89 -37.05
CA ASN A 112 22.08 6.11 -38.37
C ASN A 112 22.90 7.42 -38.48
N SER A 113 23.10 8.16 -37.38
CA SER A 113 23.90 9.38 -37.35
C SER A 113 25.36 9.12 -37.72
N SER A 114 26.03 10.15 -38.23
CA SER A 114 27.47 10.11 -38.55
C SER A 114 28.30 9.78 -37.32
N VAL A 115 27.95 10.34 -36.15
CA VAL A 115 28.64 10.11 -34.87
C VAL A 115 28.59 8.63 -34.46
N ILE A 116 27.41 8.02 -34.44
CA ILE A 116 27.24 6.60 -34.06
C ILE A 116 27.93 5.67 -35.06
N LYS A 117 27.90 6.00 -36.35
CA LYS A 117 28.59 5.22 -37.39
C LYS A 117 30.11 5.32 -37.31
N ALA A 118 30.64 6.49 -36.94
CA ALA A 118 32.08 6.74 -36.90
C ALA A 118 32.73 6.18 -35.63
N PHE A 119 32.07 6.33 -34.48
CA PHE A 119 32.70 6.06 -33.18
C PHE A 119 32.06 4.92 -32.39
N GLY A 120 30.94 4.37 -32.88
CA GLY A 120 30.15 3.38 -32.16
C GLY A 120 29.23 4.01 -31.11
N ASP A 121 28.43 3.16 -30.47
CA ASP A 121 27.46 3.55 -29.46
C ASP A 121 27.95 3.08 -28.08
N PRO A 122 28.36 3.98 -27.17
CA PRO A 122 28.90 3.61 -25.87
C PRO A 122 27.83 3.34 -24.82
N SER A 123 26.56 3.52 -25.17
CA SER A 123 25.45 3.37 -24.22
C SER A 123 25.17 1.91 -23.90
N ALA A 124 24.55 1.64 -22.74
CA ALA A 124 24.28 0.28 -22.26
C ALA A 124 23.22 -0.50 -23.07
N GLY A 125 22.66 0.11 -24.13
CA GLY A 125 21.66 -0.52 -25.00
C GLY A 125 20.84 0.52 -25.77
N GLN A 126 20.05 0.05 -26.75
CA GLN A 126 19.32 0.89 -27.72
C GLN A 126 18.34 1.90 -27.13
N ASN A 127 17.90 1.71 -25.88
CA ASN A 127 16.95 2.57 -25.19
C ASN A 127 17.61 3.59 -24.25
N THR A 128 18.95 3.61 -24.17
CA THR A 128 19.68 4.46 -23.22
C THR A 128 19.87 5.88 -23.81
N PRO A 129 19.59 6.97 -23.11
CA PRO A 129 19.83 8.29 -23.67
C PRO A 129 21.33 8.59 -23.79
N HIS A 130 21.67 9.45 -24.75
CA HIS A 130 23.02 10.02 -24.87
C HIS A 130 23.09 11.35 -24.15
N ILE A 131 22.03 12.15 -24.24
CA ILE A 131 21.98 13.53 -23.76
C ILE A 131 20.77 13.71 -22.85
N GLU A 132 20.98 14.35 -21.70
CA GLU A 132 19.91 14.94 -20.90
C GLU A 132 19.87 16.45 -21.17
N LEU A 133 18.65 16.97 -21.30
CA LEU A 133 18.32 18.37 -21.55
C LEU A 133 17.68 18.93 -20.28
N LEU A 134 18.39 19.85 -19.62
CA LEU A 134 18.01 20.43 -18.34
C LEU A 134 17.76 21.95 -18.52
N PRO A 135 16.50 22.39 -18.65
CA PRO A 135 16.15 23.81 -18.73
C PRO A 135 16.55 24.55 -17.45
N ARG A 136 17.10 25.76 -17.58
CA ARG A 136 17.52 26.61 -16.47
C ARG A 136 17.10 28.06 -16.72
N THR A 137 16.46 28.69 -15.74
CA THR A 137 16.29 30.15 -15.64
C THR A 137 17.40 30.73 -14.76
N ALA A 138 17.83 31.96 -15.02
CA ALA A 138 19.09 32.54 -14.54
C ALA A 138 19.41 32.25 -13.06
N SER A 139 20.36 31.34 -12.80
CA SER A 139 21.32 31.42 -11.69
C SER A 139 22.38 30.32 -11.77
N SER A 140 23.62 30.72 -11.46
CA SER A 140 24.78 29.93 -10.99
C SER A 140 25.99 29.67 -11.90
N GLN A 141 25.96 29.93 -13.22
CA GLN A 141 27.18 29.74 -14.05
C GLN A 141 27.50 30.83 -15.10
N ALA A 142 26.57 31.71 -15.45
CA ALA A 142 26.89 32.83 -16.34
C ALA A 142 27.23 34.07 -15.50
N SER A 143 28.46 34.55 -15.60
CA SER A 143 28.92 35.84 -15.09
C SER A 143 28.33 37.04 -15.85
N GLN A 144 27.14 36.90 -16.43
CA GLN A 144 26.51 37.88 -17.31
C GLN A 144 25.29 38.51 -16.61
N PRO A 145 25.28 39.83 -16.37
CA PRO A 145 24.13 40.51 -15.81
C PRO A 145 23.00 40.61 -16.83
N GLY A 146 21.84 40.00 -16.55
CA GLY A 146 20.64 40.09 -17.38
C GLY A 146 19.70 38.88 -17.26
N LEU A 147 18.50 39.01 -17.83
CA LEU A 147 17.52 37.92 -17.93
C LEU A 147 18.01 36.92 -18.98
N SER A 148 18.14 35.65 -18.61
CA SER A 148 18.59 34.61 -19.54
C SER A 148 17.87 33.28 -19.34
N SER A 149 17.70 32.57 -20.45
CA SER A 149 17.25 31.17 -20.49
C SER A 149 18.40 30.32 -20.98
N ALA A 150 18.70 29.24 -20.26
CA ALA A 150 19.74 28.30 -20.65
C ALA A 150 19.21 26.87 -20.70
N LEU A 151 19.80 26.06 -21.58
CA LEU A 151 19.63 24.61 -21.58
C LEU A 151 20.99 24.00 -21.22
N ALA A 152 21.08 23.38 -20.05
CA ALA A 152 22.22 22.55 -19.69
C ALA A 152 22.10 21.20 -20.39
N LEU A 153 23.16 20.81 -21.08
CA LEU A 153 23.28 19.62 -21.89
C LEU A 153 24.24 18.69 -21.17
N VAL A 154 23.73 17.57 -20.67
CA VAL A 154 24.51 16.61 -19.89
C VAL A 154 24.75 15.36 -20.74
N LEU A 155 26.01 15.00 -20.96
CA LEU A 155 26.36 13.74 -21.63
C LEU A 155 26.23 12.60 -20.62
N VAL A 156 25.10 11.88 -20.66
CA VAL A 156 24.76 10.86 -19.64
C VAL A 156 25.34 9.49 -19.93
N SER A 157 25.87 9.27 -21.14
CA SER A 157 26.60 8.06 -21.55
C SER A 157 28.03 8.38 -22.03
N PRO A 158 28.91 8.96 -21.18
CA PRO A 158 30.25 9.34 -21.60
C PRO A 158 31.18 8.12 -21.74
N SER A 159 32.04 8.16 -22.75
CA SER A 159 33.08 7.16 -23.01
C SER A 159 34.40 7.50 -22.31
N SER A 160 34.63 8.79 -22.06
CA SER A 160 35.80 9.30 -21.37
C SER A 160 35.96 8.74 -19.95
N ARG A 161 37.21 8.55 -19.50
CA ARG A 161 37.56 8.04 -18.16
C ARG A 161 38.69 8.85 -17.56
N GLY A 162 38.48 9.31 -16.33
CA GLY A 162 39.43 10.05 -15.52
C GLY A 162 40.09 9.23 -14.40
N SER A 163 40.73 9.92 -13.47
CA SER A 163 41.36 9.33 -12.29
C SER A 163 41.38 10.23 -11.04
N VAL A 164 41.52 9.58 -9.88
CA VAL A 164 41.82 10.19 -8.58
C VAL A 164 43.21 9.74 -8.14
N MET A 165 44.08 10.67 -7.80
CA MET A 165 45.47 10.44 -7.43
C MET A 165 45.81 11.19 -6.15
N LEU A 166 46.82 10.72 -5.41
CA LEU A 166 47.41 11.50 -4.33
C LEU A 166 48.50 12.42 -4.90
N ASP A 167 48.62 13.60 -4.31
CA ASP A 167 49.71 14.54 -4.59
C ASP A 167 50.83 14.41 -3.53
N GLU A 168 50.45 14.06 -2.31
CA GLU A 168 51.34 13.87 -1.17
C GLU A 168 50.79 12.79 -0.22
N ALA A 169 51.64 12.30 0.70
CA ALA A 169 51.27 11.33 1.74
C ALA A 169 50.61 12.00 2.95
N ASP A 170 49.58 12.81 2.71
CA ASP A 170 48.75 13.42 3.75
C ASP A 170 47.31 12.86 3.66
N PRO A 171 46.83 12.13 4.69
CA PRO A 171 45.45 11.67 4.73
C PRO A 171 44.42 12.80 4.80
N PHE A 172 44.83 14.03 5.16
CA PHE A 172 43.98 15.22 5.14
C PHE A 172 44.22 16.11 3.90
N GLY A 173 45.22 15.77 3.08
CA GLY A 173 45.51 16.44 1.83
C GLY A 173 44.34 16.30 0.84
N LYS A 174 44.26 17.19 -0.15
CA LYS A 174 43.24 17.09 -1.21
C LYS A 174 43.77 16.20 -2.34
N PRO A 175 43.04 15.17 -2.77
CA PRO A 175 43.50 14.35 -3.89
C PRO A 175 43.43 15.15 -5.20
N LYS A 176 44.31 14.81 -6.14
CA LYS A 176 44.24 15.32 -7.51
C LYS A 176 43.16 14.56 -8.27
N ILE A 177 42.21 15.30 -8.82
CA ILE A 177 41.08 14.75 -9.59
C ILE A 177 41.27 15.15 -11.05
N ASP A 178 41.34 14.15 -11.91
CA ASP A 178 41.27 14.28 -13.36
C ASP A 178 39.94 13.67 -13.81
N LEU A 179 39.05 14.48 -14.38
CA LEU A 179 37.73 14.01 -14.84
C LEU A 179 37.79 13.31 -16.20
N GLY A 180 38.90 13.46 -16.95
CA GLY A 180 39.08 12.87 -18.26
C GLY A 180 38.10 13.35 -19.34
N PHE A 181 37.32 14.42 -19.11
CA PHE A 181 36.28 14.89 -20.03
C PHE A 181 36.81 15.08 -21.46
N PHE A 182 36.05 14.54 -22.42
CA PHE A 182 36.30 14.66 -23.86
C PHE A 182 37.66 14.12 -24.31
N THR A 183 38.14 13.07 -23.65
CA THR A 183 39.32 12.30 -24.09
C THR A 183 39.01 11.34 -25.23
N THR A 184 37.73 11.18 -25.58
CA THR A 184 37.25 10.37 -26.71
C THR A 184 36.48 11.21 -27.73
N ASP A 185 36.64 10.92 -29.01
CA ASP A 185 35.96 11.63 -30.10
C ASP A 185 34.42 11.50 -30.06
N PHE A 186 33.89 10.38 -29.57
CA PHE A 186 32.45 10.23 -29.39
C PHE A 186 31.87 11.33 -28.51
N ASP A 187 32.48 11.57 -27.34
CA ASP A 187 31.94 12.48 -26.33
C ASP A 187 31.86 13.91 -26.83
N ILE A 188 32.90 14.39 -27.53
CA ILE A 188 32.92 15.76 -28.05
C ILE A 188 31.92 15.95 -29.20
N HIS A 189 31.84 14.99 -30.13
CA HIS A 189 30.88 15.06 -31.25
C HIS A 189 29.43 14.89 -30.79
N ALA A 190 29.17 14.05 -29.78
CA ALA A 190 27.85 13.91 -29.18
C ALA A 190 27.38 15.22 -28.52
N MET A 191 28.30 15.96 -27.89
CA MET A 191 28.00 17.27 -27.30
C MET A 191 27.79 18.37 -28.35
N ILE A 192 28.51 18.34 -29.47
CA ILE A 192 28.25 19.23 -30.61
C ILE A 192 26.82 19.03 -31.14
N GLU A 193 26.40 17.77 -31.34
CA GLU A 193 25.03 17.46 -31.75
C GLU A 193 23.98 17.86 -30.70
N ALA A 194 24.34 17.78 -29.41
CA ALA A 194 23.48 18.27 -28.33
C ALA A 194 23.27 19.78 -28.39
N ILE A 195 24.32 20.56 -28.69
CA ILE A 195 24.22 22.02 -28.88
C ILE A 195 23.33 22.33 -30.07
N LYS A 196 23.53 21.68 -31.22
CA LYS A 196 22.67 21.87 -32.41
C LYS A 196 21.20 21.54 -32.12
N LEU A 197 20.94 20.51 -31.31
CA LEU A 197 19.59 20.17 -30.85
C LEU A 197 19.00 21.28 -29.96
N ALA A 198 19.79 21.87 -29.08
CA ALA A 198 19.37 22.98 -28.23
C ALA A 198 19.07 24.25 -29.04
N GLU A 199 19.88 24.58 -30.04
CA GLU A 199 19.64 25.70 -30.96
C GLU A 199 18.36 25.48 -31.78
N LYS A 200 18.11 24.24 -32.23
CA LYS A 200 16.84 23.86 -32.87
C LYS A 200 15.65 24.02 -31.91
N PHE A 201 15.84 23.69 -30.64
CA PHE A 201 14.81 23.85 -29.63
C PHE A 201 14.42 25.32 -29.44
N TYR A 202 15.40 26.22 -29.30
CA TYR A 202 15.16 27.66 -29.11
C TYR A 202 14.73 28.41 -30.38
N SER A 203 14.95 27.86 -31.57
CA SER A 203 14.43 28.41 -32.84
C SER A 203 13.00 27.98 -33.18
N ALA A 204 12.37 27.13 -32.36
CA ALA A 204 10.99 26.72 -32.58
C ALA A 204 10.01 27.91 -32.37
N PRO A 205 8.89 27.98 -33.12
CA PRO A 205 7.97 29.13 -33.07
C PRO A 205 7.42 29.49 -31.69
N ALA A 206 7.39 28.52 -30.76
CA ALA A 206 6.96 28.73 -29.39
C ALA A 206 7.83 29.73 -28.61
N TRP A 207 9.07 29.94 -29.05
CA TRP A 207 10.04 30.85 -28.43
C TRP A 207 10.03 32.26 -29.03
N ASN A 208 9.25 32.48 -30.10
CA ASN A 208 9.18 33.77 -30.78
C ASN A 208 8.69 34.87 -29.83
N GLY A 209 9.45 35.95 -29.74
CA GLY A 209 9.13 37.09 -28.87
C GLY A 209 9.57 36.93 -27.41
N TYR A 210 10.04 35.75 -26.99
CA TYR A 210 10.64 35.51 -25.66
C TYR A 210 12.17 35.52 -25.71
N ILE A 211 12.77 34.84 -26.69
CA ILE A 211 14.22 34.81 -26.89
C ILE A 211 14.65 36.08 -27.64
N ALA A 212 15.68 36.77 -27.13
CA ALA A 212 16.24 37.97 -27.74
C ALA A 212 17.48 37.66 -28.58
N GLU A 213 18.57 37.20 -27.95
CA GLU A 213 19.85 36.92 -28.62
C GLU A 213 20.56 35.72 -27.99
N GLN A 214 21.29 34.93 -28.79
CA GLN A 214 22.13 33.85 -28.27
C GLN A 214 23.37 34.42 -27.58
N ILE A 215 23.58 34.04 -26.32
CA ILE A 215 24.72 34.47 -25.50
C ILE A 215 25.89 33.50 -25.69
N SER A 216 25.63 32.19 -25.63
CA SER A 216 26.66 31.16 -25.73
C SER A 216 26.09 29.82 -26.21
N PRO A 217 26.83 29.02 -27.00
CA PRO A 217 28.02 29.42 -27.76
C PRO A 217 27.72 30.54 -28.77
N PRO A 218 28.73 31.14 -29.44
CA PRO A 218 28.49 32.11 -30.50
C PRO A 218 27.50 31.59 -31.56
N ALA A 219 26.55 32.43 -31.96
CA ALA A 219 25.55 32.04 -32.95
C ALA A 219 26.21 31.65 -34.28
N ASN A 220 25.70 30.59 -34.93
CA ASN A 220 26.24 30.03 -36.17
C ASN A 220 27.72 29.58 -36.08
N ALA A 221 28.16 29.13 -34.90
CA ALA A 221 29.50 28.57 -34.71
C ALA A 221 29.74 27.33 -35.59
N THR A 222 30.95 27.19 -36.13
CA THR A 222 31.40 25.95 -36.78
C THR A 222 31.60 24.83 -35.76
N ASP A 223 31.65 23.58 -36.19
CA ASP A 223 31.90 22.43 -35.29
C ASP A 223 33.22 22.60 -34.51
N ASP A 224 34.27 23.16 -35.11
CA ASP A 224 35.55 23.48 -34.43
C ASP A 224 35.37 24.53 -33.32
N GLN A 225 34.56 25.58 -33.57
CA GLN A 225 34.26 26.61 -32.58
C GLN A 225 33.38 26.07 -31.44
N LEU A 226 32.47 25.15 -31.75
CA LEU A 226 31.67 24.45 -30.75
C LEU A 226 32.53 23.52 -29.89
N GLU A 227 33.49 22.81 -30.48
CA GLU A 227 34.45 22.00 -29.73
C GLU A 227 35.28 22.85 -28.76
N GLU A 228 35.85 23.95 -29.23
CA GLU A 228 36.61 24.89 -28.38
C GLU A 228 35.75 25.39 -27.21
N TYR A 229 34.51 25.78 -27.49
CA TYR A 229 33.55 26.20 -26.47
C TYR A 229 33.24 25.09 -25.45
N ILE A 230 32.93 23.88 -25.90
CA ILE A 230 32.60 22.75 -25.02
C ILE A 230 33.79 22.44 -24.10
N ARG A 231 35.00 22.36 -24.65
CA ARG A 231 36.22 22.10 -23.86
C ARG A 231 36.53 23.22 -22.87
N GLY A 232 36.27 24.47 -23.25
CA GLY A 232 36.50 25.64 -22.41
C GLY A 232 35.46 25.88 -21.32
N SER A 233 34.24 25.33 -21.46
CA SER A 233 33.10 25.64 -20.59
C SER A 233 32.55 24.46 -19.79
N ALA A 234 33.01 23.23 -20.06
CA ALA A 234 32.40 22.06 -19.44
C ALA A 234 32.56 22.01 -17.92
N ALA A 235 31.47 21.64 -17.26
CA ALA A 235 31.40 21.42 -15.82
C ALA A 235 30.99 19.97 -15.50
N THR A 236 31.18 19.57 -14.25
CA THR A 236 30.65 18.30 -13.73
C THR A 236 29.15 18.44 -13.39
N SER A 237 28.39 17.37 -13.62
CA SER A 237 27.01 17.21 -13.11
C SER A 237 26.94 16.72 -11.65
N TYR A 238 28.10 16.44 -11.05
CA TYR A 238 28.30 15.88 -9.71
C TYR A 238 27.86 14.40 -9.57
N HIS A 239 27.96 13.62 -10.65
CA HIS A 239 27.58 12.21 -10.73
C HIS A 239 28.79 11.28 -10.85
N ALA A 240 29.89 11.61 -10.17
CA ALA A 240 31.10 10.80 -10.20
C ALA A 240 30.87 9.35 -9.74
N VAL A 241 31.51 8.39 -10.41
CA VAL A 241 31.50 6.95 -10.11
C VAL A 241 32.81 6.28 -10.53
N GLY A 242 33.00 5.00 -10.20
CA GLY A 242 33.91 4.11 -10.92
C GLY A 242 35.39 4.13 -10.51
N SER A 243 35.79 5.04 -9.63
CA SER A 243 37.16 5.14 -9.13
C SER A 243 37.65 3.95 -8.27
N ALA A 244 36.74 3.06 -7.87
CA ALA A 244 37.01 1.77 -7.27
C ALA A 244 36.16 0.67 -7.93
N ALA A 245 36.04 0.72 -9.26
CA ALA A 245 35.09 -0.07 -10.04
C ALA A 245 35.08 -1.56 -9.71
N MET A 246 33.87 -2.09 -9.62
CA MET A 246 33.58 -3.52 -9.54
C MET A 246 33.89 -4.20 -10.87
N SER A 247 34.35 -5.44 -10.79
CA SER A 247 34.68 -6.27 -11.94
C SER A 247 34.41 -7.74 -11.64
N ALA A 248 34.39 -8.59 -12.67
CA ALA A 248 34.21 -10.02 -12.50
C ALA A 248 35.28 -10.65 -11.59
N ARG A 249 34.93 -11.74 -10.90
CA ARG A 249 35.91 -12.51 -10.12
C ARG A 249 37.01 -13.03 -11.04
N GLY A 250 38.27 -12.90 -10.62
CA GLY A 250 39.43 -13.31 -11.40
C GLY A 250 39.86 -12.33 -12.51
N ALA A 251 39.09 -11.26 -12.77
CA ALA A 251 39.54 -10.23 -13.71
C ALA A 251 40.79 -9.51 -13.17
N SER A 252 41.75 -9.24 -14.06
CA SER A 252 42.98 -8.51 -13.77
C SER A 252 42.79 -7.00 -13.56
N TYR A 253 41.60 -6.48 -13.89
CA TYR A 253 41.20 -5.09 -13.72
C TYR A 253 40.14 -4.94 -12.63
N GLY A 254 39.90 -3.70 -12.20
CA GLY A 254 38.92 -3.34 -11.17
C GLY A 254 39.44 -3.50 -9.75
N VAL A 255 38.77 -2.86 -8.80
CA VAL A 255 39.21 -2.77 -7.39
C VAL A 255 38.47 -3.77 -6.51
N VAL A 256 37.18 -3.95 -6.75
CA VAL A 256 36.35 -4.89 -6.00
C VAL A 256 35.78 -6.00 -6.86
N ASP A 257 35.52 -7.13 -6.24
CA ASP A 257 34.79 -8.24 -6.85
C ASP A 257 33.27 -7.99 -6.81
N PRO A 258 32.41 -8.89 -7.37
CA PRO A 258 30.95 -8.75 -7.28
C PRO A 258 30.43 -8.76 -5.85
N ASP A 259 31.23 -9.25 -4.88
CA ASP A 259 30.97 -9.17 -3.45
C ASP A 259 31.55 -7.89 -2.82
N LEU A 260 31.86 -6.86 -3.61
CA LEU A 260 32.42 -5.59 -3.17
C LEU A 260 33.64 -5.74 -2.22
N ARG A 261 34.30 -6.90 -2.24
CA ARG A 261 35.52 -7.14 -1.49
C ARG A 261 36.68 -6.60 -2.29
N VAL A 262 37.56 -5.87 -1.62
CA VAL A 262 38.78 -5.35 -2.25
C VAL A 262 39.65 -6.53 -2.67
N LYS A 263 39.97 -6.62 -3.97
CA LYS A 263 40.72 -7.73 -4.53
C LYS A 263 42.12 -7.80 -3.91
N GLY A 264 42.46 -8.95 -3.33
CA GLY A 264 43.76 -9.16 -2.69
C GLY A 264 43.85 -8.67 -1.24
N ALA A 265 42.79 -8.08 -0.67
CA ALA A 265 42.70 -7.74 0.74
C ALA A 265 41.69 -8.65 1.48
N SER A 266 42.04 -9.09 2.69
CA SER A 266 41.13 -9.83 3.56
C SER A 266 40.45 -8.89 4.55
N GLY A 267 39.13 -9.02 4.72
CA GLY A 267 38.37 -8.20 5.67
C GLY A 267 38.18 -6.73 5.27
N LEU A 268 38.24 -6.38 3.97
CA LEU A 268 38.04 -5.01 3.49
C LEU A 268 36.99 -4.96 2.36
N ARG A 269 36.01 -4.06 2.48
CA ARG A 269 34.96 -3.82 1.49
C ARG A 269 34.77 -2.34 1.18
N ILE A 270 34.16 -2.07 0.03
CA ILE A 270 33.77 -0.73 -0.40
C ILE A 270 32.28 -0.74 -0.79
N VAL A 271 31.46 0.13 -0.22
CA VAL A 271 30.02 0.16 -0.47
C VAL A 271 29.56 1.60 -0.73
N ASP A 272 29.98 2.14 -1.86
CA ASP A 272 29.54 3.46 -2.34
C ASP A 272 29.64 3.55 -3.89
N ALA A 273 29.31 4.70 -4.47
CA ALA A 273 29.31 4.96 -5.91
C ALA A 273 30.65 4.70 -6.62
N SER A 274 31.79 4.68 -5.90
CA SER A 274 33.10 4.36 -6.49
C SER A 274 33.14 2.96 -7.12
N VAL A 275 32.30 2.02 -6.65
CA VAL A 275 32.27 0.64 -7.16
C VAL A 275 31.48 0.48 -8.46
N MET A 276 30.71 1.49 -8.88
CA MET A 276 29.91 1.41 -10.10
C MET A 276 30.83 1.52 -11.32
N PRO A 277 30.95 0.48 -12.16
CA PRO A 277 31.91 0.49 -13.28
C PRO A 277 31.56 1.51 -14.37
N PHE A 278 30.28 1.89 -14.46
CA PHE A 278 29.75 2.86 -15.40
C PHE A 278 28.73 3.75 -14.70
N VAL A 279 28.63 5.01 -15.12
CA VAL A 279 27.56 5.92 -14.67
C VAL A 279 26.24 5.47 -15.27
N THR A 280 25.16 5.52 -14.49
CA THR A 280 23.81 5.25 -14.98
C THR A 280 23.25 6.45 -15.71
N SER A 281 22.31 6.24 -16.64
CA SER A 281 21.55 7.32 -17.28
C SER A 281 20.50 7.98 -16.37
N ALA A 282 20.67 7.84 -15.05
CA ALA A 282 19.82 8.37 -13.99
C ALA A 282 20.70 9.02 -12.92
N HIS A 283 20.15 9.99 -12.20
CA HIS A 283 20.84 10.65 -11.08
C HIS A 283 21.35 9.62 -10.06
N THR A 284 22.62 9.70 -9.70
CA THR A 284 23.33 8.68 -8.88
C THR A 284 22.75 8.50 -7.48
N GLN A 285 21.89 9.42 -7.01
CA GLN A 285 21.15 9.28 -5.75
C GLN A 285 20.19 8.08 -5.71
N ALA A 286 19.64 7.66 -6.85
CA ALA A 286 18.72 6.52 -6.93
C ALA A 286 19.42 5.13 -6.91
N PRO A 287 20.53 4.89 -7.66
CA PRO A 287 21.21 3.58 -7.65
C PRO A 287 22.11 3.31 -6.43
N VAL A 288 22.65 4.34 -5.76
CA VAL A 288 23.56 4.13 -4.62
C VAL A 288 22.91 3.38 -3.44
N PRO A 289 21.66 3.69 -3.02
CA PRO A 289 20.95 2.90 -2.02
C PRO A 289 20.73 1.43 -2.43
N LEU A 290 20.54 1.16 -3.73
CA LEU A 290 20.28 -0.18 -4.24
C LEU A 290 21.49 -1.12 -4.03
N PHE A 291 22.73 -0.63 -4.17
CA PHE A 291 23.94 -1.42 -3.91
C PHE A 291 24.13 -1.79 -2.44
N ALA A 292 23.75 -0.91 -1.51
CA ALA A 292 23.75 -1.19 -0.08
C ALA A 292 22.72 -2.29 0.25
N THR A 293 21.56 -2.29 -0.41
CA THR A 293 20.50 -3.29 -0.20
C THR A 293 20.71 -4.63 -0.91
N MET A 294 21.39 -4.65 -2.08
CA MET A 294 21.58 -5.88 -2.88
C MET A 294 22.57 -6.87 -2.25
N LYS A 295 23.33 -6.47 -1.23
CA LYS A 295 24.37 -7.32 -0.63
C LYS A 295 23.98 -8.04 0.64
N THR A 296 22.97 -7.53 1.33
CA THR A 296 22.27 -8.28 2.38
C THR A 296 21.65 -9.57 1.82
N LEU A 297 21.43 -9.64 0.49
CA LEU A 297 20.89 -10.82 -0.21
C LEU A 297 21.93 -11.88 -0.62
N CYS A 298 23.22 -11.57 -0.79
CA CYS A 298 24.17 -12.52 -1.41
C CYS A 298 25.32 -13.04 -0.53
N SER A 299 25.63 -12.42 0.62
CA SER A 299 26.79 -12.86 1.45
C SER A 299 26.47 -13.85 2.59
N ILE A 300 25.22 -14.31 2.74
CA ILE A 300 24.82 -15.20 3.85
C ILE A 300 24.90 -16.70 3.48
N LEU A 301 25.10 -17.06 2.21
CA LEU A 301 24.83 -18.44 1.77
C LEU A 301 25.96 -19.47 1.91
N ILE A 302 27.22 -19.12 2.21
CA ILE A 302 28.28 -20.15 2.19
C ILE A 302 29.30 -19.92 3.32
N THR A 303 29.43 -20.95 4.19
CA THR A 303 30.38 -21.15 5.31
C THR A 303 30.01 -20.56 6.67
N LEU A 304 29.18 -21.28 7.43
CA LEU A 304 29.47 -21.80 8.78
C LEU A 304 28.18 -22.40 9.39
N ALA A 305 28.02 -23.71 9.24
CA ALA A 305 27.33 -24.53 10.23
C ALA A 305 28.44 -25.36 10.92
N PRO A 306 28.48 -25.53 12.25
CA PRO A 306 27.38 -25.51 13.20
C PRO A 306 27.62 -24.62 14.46
N LEU A 307 26.62 -24.54 15.34
CA LEU A 307 26.59 -23.86 16.65
C LEU A 307 26.43 -22.33 16.65
N MET A 308 25.22 -21.89 16.32
CA MET A 308 24.29 -21.16 17.21
C MET A 308 23.17 -20.64 16.33
N LEU A 309 22.04 -21.36 16.31
CA LEU A 309 20.81 -20.93 15.67
C LEU A 309 20.29 -19.68 16.39
N SER A 310 20.48 -18.53 15.77
CA SER A 310 19.71 -17.33 16.08
C SER A 310 19.24 -16.72 14.78
N VAL A 311 18.20 -17.31 14.19
CA VAL A 311 17.41 -16.71 13.12
C VAL A 311 16.62 -15.56 13.74
N SER A 312 16.72 -14.37 13.16
CA SER A 312 15.82 -13.25 13.45
C SER A 312 14.60 -13.40 12.55
N GLY A 313 13.40 -13.23 13.09
CA GLY A 313 12.18 -13.22 12.27
C GLY A 313 12.22 -12.02 11.33
N ALA A 314 11.71 -12.21 10.12
CA ALA A 314 11.83 -11.22 9.06
C ALA A 314 10.61 -11.21 8.12
N VAL A 315 10.40 -10.06 7.49
CA VAL A 315 9.46 -9.89 6.38
C VAL A 315 10.21 -10.17 5.08
N PHE A 316 9.79 -11.21 4.38
CA PHE A 316 10.40 -11.71 3.16
C PHE A 316 9.53 -11.38 1.93
N GLN A 317 10.18 -11.10 0.81
CA GLN A 317 9.52 -10.81 -0.47
C GLN A 317 9.45 -12.07 -1.35
N HIS A 318 10.33 -13.06 -1.11
CA HIS A 318 10.45 -14.28 -1.90
C HIS A 318 10.68 -15.51 -1.02
N VAL A 319 10.12 -16.65 -1.43
CA VAL A 319 10.23 -17.92 -0.69
C VAL A 319 11.68 -18.38 -0.50
N SER A 320 12.58 -18.04 -1.43
CA SER A 320 14.01 -18.36 -1.35
C SER A 320 14.74 -17.69 -0.18
N GLN A 321 14.13 -16.70 0.46
CA GLN A 321 14.68 -16.01 1.63
C GLN A 321 14.31 -16.72 2.95
N LEU A 322 13.36 -17.65 2.93
CA LEU A 322 13.00 -18.41 4.13
C LEU A 322 14.16 -19.32 4.52
N SER A 323 14.50 -19.31 5.81
CA SER A 323 15.55 -20.17 6.37
C SER A 323 15.08 -21.63 6.60
N SER A 324 13.77 -21.85 6.60
CA SER A 324 13.12 -23.14 6.78
C SER A 324 11.94 -23.29 5.83
N THR A 325 11.70 -24.52 5.38
CA THR A 325 10.47 -24.91 4.66
C THR A 325 9.46 -25.62 5.57
N SER A 326 9.76 -25.75 6.86
CA SER A 326 8.91 -26.38 7.88
C SER A 326 8.69 -25.45 9.06
N TYR A 327 7.43 -25.27 9.45
CA TYR A 327 6.99 -24.45 10.58
C TYR A 327 6.03 -25.26 11.45
N ASP A 328 5.77 -24.83 12.68
CA ASP A 328 4.70 -25.41 13.47
C ASP A 328 3.35 -25.03 12.88
N PHE A 329 3.19 -23.75 12.57
CA PHE A 329 1.97 -23.20 12.01
C PHE A 329 2.26 -22.44 10.73
N ILE A 330 1.48 -22.74 9.68
CA ILE A 330 1.44 -21.93 8.46
C ILE A 330 0.08 -21.24 8.40
N ILE A 331 0.08 -19.92 8.42
CA ILE A 331 -1.11 -19.09 8.26
C ILE A 331 -1.17 -18.63 6.80
N VAL A 332 -2.28 -18.94 6.13
CA VAL A 332 -2.52 -18.61 4.73
C VAL A 332 -3.42 -17.38 4.64
N GLY A 333 -2.85 -16.24 4.28
CA GLY A 333 -3.50 -14.94 4.23
C GLY A 333 -3.12 -14.07 5.44
N GLY A 334 -2.36 -13.02 5.19
CA GLY A 334 -1.99 -11.97 6.14
C GLY A 334 -3.07 -10.91 6.33
N GLY A 335 -4.34 -11.30 6.22
CA GLY A 335 -5.51 -10.43 6.35
C GLY A 335 -5.86 -10.03 7.78
N THR A 336 -7.09 -9.55 7.98
CA THR A 336 -7.60 -9.12 9.29
C THR A 336 -7.41 -10.17 10.38
N ALA A 337 -7.82 -11.42 10.12
CA ALA A 337 -7.69 -12.52 11.07
C ALA A 337 -6.29 -13.13 11.12
N GLY A 338 -5.67 -13.37 9.95
CA GLY A 338 -4.38 -14.07 9.88
C GLY A 338 -3.26 -13.34 10.61
N ALA A 339 -3.23 -12.00 10.52
CA ALA A 339 -2.29 -11.17 11.26
C ALA A 339 -2.41 -11.33 12.79
N VAL A 340 -3.65 -11.40 13.31
CA VAL A 340 -3.92 -11.62 14.73
C VAL A 340 -3.43 -13.00 15.15
N VAL A 341 -3.80 -14.05 14.41
CA VAL A 341 -3.42 -15.42 14.73
C VAL A 341 -1.89 -15.58 14.71
N ALA A 342 -1.22 -15.07 13.68
CA ALA A 342 0.24 -15.14 13.58
C ALA A 342 0.93 -14.41 14.75
N ASN A 343 0.45 -13.22 15.12
CA ASN A 343 0.96 -12.49 16.27
C ASN A 343 0.71 -13.25 17.59
N ARG A 344 -0.50 -13.72 17.82
CA ARG A 344 -0.85 -14.39 19.08
C ARG A 344 -0.11 -15.72 19.22
N LEU A 345 0.01 -16.52 18.18
CA LEU A 345 0.74 -17.79 18.25
C LEU A 345 2.23 -17.57 18.51
N SER A 346 2.84 -16.56 17.89
CA SER A 346 4.25 -16.23 18.09
C SER A 346 4.58 -15.64 19.46
N GLU A 347 3.58 -15.28 20.28
CA GLU A 347 3.81 -14.95 21.70
C GLU A 347 4.43 -16.14 22.46
N ASN A 348 4.19 -17.38 22.01
CA ASN A 348 4.90 -18.55 22.52
C ASN A 348 6.20 -18.74 21.72
N PRO A 349 7.39 -18.52 22.32
CA PRO A 349 8.66 -18.64 21.61
C PRO A 349 8.97 -20.06 21.13
N SER A 350 8.28 -21.08 21.64
CA SER A 350 8.41 -22.48 21.20
C SER A 350 7.64 -22.79 19.92
N PHE A 351 6.80 -21.88 19.43
CA PHE A 351 6.06 -22.06 18.17
C PHE A 351 6.75 -21.30 17.04
N GLN A 352 7.14 -22.02 15.98
CA GLN A 352 7.60 -21.45 14.72
C GLN A 352 6.42 -21.16 13.80
N VAL A 353 6.23 -19.89 13.46
CA VAL A 353 5.03 -19.43 12.75
C VAL A 353 5.43 -18.78 11.43
N LEU A 354 4.83 -19.23 10.33
CA LEU A 354 4.93 -18.59 9.02
C LEU A 354 3.58 -18.00 8.63
N LEU A 355 3.53 -16.70 8.33
CA LEU A 355 2.40 -16.04 7.66
C LEU A 355 2.74 -15.90 6.17
N ILE A 356 1.84 -16.34 5.28
CA ILE A 356 1.99 -16.17 3.83
C ILE A 356 0.89 -15.22 3.33
N GLU A 357 1.26 -14.13 2.67
CA GLU A 357 0.36 -13.13 2.10
C GLU A 357 0.56 -13.02 0.58
N ALA A 358 -0.53 -12.99 -0.16
CA ALA A 358 -0.51 -12.89 -1.61
C ALA A 358 -0.14 -11.48 -2.08
N GLY A 359 -0.60 -10.45 -1.36
CA GLY A 359 -0.34 -9.05 -1.67
C GLY A 359 1.01 -8.52 -1.16
N PRO A 360 1.34 -7.26 -1.55
CA PRO A 360 2.52 -6.57 -1.08
C PRO A 360 2.36 -6.05 0.36
N THR A 361 3.43 -5.43 0.86
CA THR A 361 3.45 -4.76 2.17
C THR A 361 2.45 -3.58 2.23
N ASN A 362 1.95 -3.28 3.43
CA ASN A 362 1.18 -2.06 3.70
C ASN A 362 2.06 -0.84 4.05
N THR A 363 3.35 -1.04 4.31
CA THR A 363 4.27 0.04 4.70
C THR A 363 4.45 1.04 3.55
N GLY A 364 4.32 2.33 3.87
CA GLY A 364 4.51 3.41 2.90
C GLY A 364 3.34 3.61 1.91
N VAL A 365 2.27 2.83 2.03
CA VAL A 365 1.11 2.94 1.14
C VAL A 365 0.18 4.05 1.65
N LEU A 366 0.35 5.26 1.15
CA LEU A 366 -0.37 6.45 1.62
C LEU A 366 -1.90 6.27 1.64
N ASN A 367 -2.48 5.66 0.60
CA ASN A 367 -3.92 5.39 0.51
C ASN A 367 -4.42 4.42 1.59
N ALA A 368 -3.56 3.56 2.12
CA ALA A 368 -3.86 2.67 3.24
C ALA A 368 -3.55 3.32 4.60
N ILE A 369 -2.89 4.46 4.66
CA ILE A 369 -2.54 5.17 5.90
C ILE A 369 -3.57 6.27 6.20
N VAL A 370 -3.90 7.09 5.20
CA VAL A 370 -4.83 8.21 5.31
C VAL A 370 -6.27 7.69 5.32
N PRO A 371 -7.05 7.87 6.41
CA PRO A 371 -8.42 7.39 6.49
C PRO A 371 -9.29 7.81 5.30
N GLY A 372 -9.26 9.10 4.93
CA GLY A 372 -10.04 9.65 3.84
C GLY A 372 -9.68 9.18 2.42
N PHE A 373 -8.59 8.41 2.25
CA PHE A 373 -8.17 7.91 0.93
C PHE A 373 -8.57 6.46 0.65
N PHE A 374 -9.37 5.83 1.52
CA PHE A 374 -9.69 4.41 1.38
C PHE A 374 -10.32 4.03 0.03
N GLU A 375 -11.16 4.89 -0.56
CA GLU A 375 -11.78 4.63 -1.88
C GLU A 375 -10.73 4.53 -3.01
N ASN A 376 -9.58 5.19 -2.87
CA ASN A 376 -8.48 5.13 -3.85
C ASN A 376 -7.78 3.76 -3.88
N LEU A 377 -8.10 2.85 -2.95
CA LEU A 377 -7.58 1.49 -2.96
C LEU A 377 -8.39 0.56 -3.86
N PHE A 378 -9.64 0.90 -4.17
CA PHE A 378 -10.48 0.09 -5.04
C PHE A 378 -9.95 0.16 -6.48
N LYS A 379 -9.99 -0.97 -7.20
CA LYS A 379 -9.45 -1.04 -8.57
C LYS A 379 -7.97 -0.65 -8.70
N SER A 380 -7.22 -0.70 -7.60
CA SER A 380 -5.78 -0.43 -7.56
C SER A 380 -4.96 -1.73 -7.56
N THR A 381 -3.63 -1.61 -7.47
CA THR A 381 -2.73 -2.75 -7.25
C THR A 381 -2.94 -3.44 -5.88
N TYR A 382 -3.67 -2.80 -4.96
CA TYR A 382 -3.98 -3.32 -3.62
C TYR A 382 -5.38 -3.93 -3.52
N ASP A 383 -6.04 -4.15 -4.65
CA ASP A 383 -7.34 -4.80 -4.76
C ASP A 383 -7.21 -6.10 -5.57
N TRP A 384 -7.86 -7.16 -5.11
CA TRP A 384 -8.01 -8.41 -5.86
C TRP A 384 -8.77 -8.21 -7.17
N ASN A 385 -9.54 -7.13 -7.31
CA ASN A 385 -10.31 -6.79 -8.50
C ASN A 385 -11.29 -7.90 -8.89
N PHE A 386 -12.00 -8.46 -7.90
CA PHE A 386 -13.05 -9.43 -8.16
C PHE A 386 -14.30 -8.77 -8.73
N THR A 387 -15.07 -9.57 -9.44
CA THR A 387 -16.41 -9.22 -9.91
C THR A 387 -17.34 -10.40 -9.63
N THR A 388 -18.63 -10.12 -9.42
CA THR A 388 -19.63 -11.18 -9.27
C THR A 388 -20.02 -11.79 -10.62
N VAL A 389 -20.63 -12.97 -10.59
CA VAL A 389 -21.45 -13.43 -11.72
C VAL A 389 -22.71 -12.55 -11.85
N PRO A 390 -23.37 -12.51 -13.02
CA PRO A 390 -24.67 -11.87 -13.18
C PRO A 390 -25.70 -12.40 -12.17
N GLY A 391 -26.28 -11.52 -11.36
CA GLY A 391 -27.24 -11.91 -10.32
C GLY A 391 -28.70 -11.76 -10.74
N ALA A 392 -29.50 -12.82 -10.61
CA ALA A 392 -30.92 -12.81 -10.99
C ALA A 392 -31.74 -11.78 -10.20
N GLY A 393 -31.47 -11.62 -8.89
CA GLY A 393 -32.18 -10.66 -8.05
C GLY A 393 -31.77 -9.19 -8.25
N ILE A 394 -30.74 -8.92 -9.05
CA ILE A 394 -30.20 -7.57 -9.32
C ILE A 394 -30.20 -7.24 -10.81
N SER A 395 -31.23 -7.70 -11.54
CA SER A 395 -31.42 -7.44 -12.97
C SER A 395 -30.24 -7.90 -13.85
N ASN A 396 -29.66 -9.06 -13.53
CA ASN A 396 -28.51 -9.66 -14.24
C ASN A 396 -27.26 -8.77 -14.28
N ARG A 397 -27.12 -7.83 -13.35
CA ARG A 397 -25.91 -7.01 -13.23
C ARG A 397 -24.78 -7.81 -12.59
N THR A 398 -23.56 -7.45 -12.99
CA THR A 398 -22.32 -7.80 -12.29
C THR A 398 -21.94 -6.64 -11.37
N ILE A 399 -21.44 -6.96 -10.17
CA ILE A 399 -20.98 -6.00 -9.18
C ILE A 399 -19.46 -6.13 -9.02
N ASP A 400 -18.76 -4.99 -8.97
CA ASP A 400 -17.36 -4.92 -8.54
C ASP A 400 -17.26 -5.32 -7.07
N TYR A 401 -16.35 -6.25 -6.74
CA TYR A 401 -16.25 -6.84 -5.42
C TYR A 401 -14.85 -6.65 -4.80
N PRO A 402 -14.47 -5.40 -4.47
CA PRO A 402 -13.12 -5.06 -4.06
C PRO A 402 -12.74 -5.74 -2.74
N ARG A 403 -11.59 -6.42 -2.71
CA ARG A 403 -11.01 -7.10 -1.53
C ARG A 403 -9.55 -6.70 -1.41
N GLY A 404 -9.08 -6.42 -0.19
CA GLY A 404 -7.69 -6.04 0.03
C GLY A 404 -6.70 -7.13 -0.41
N PHE A 405 -5.86 -6.79 -1.39
CA PHE A 405 -4.68 -7.52 -1.84
C PHE A 405 -3.44 -6.78 -1.31
N ILE A 406 -3.21 -6.87 0.00
CA ILE A 406 -2.17 -6.14 0.72
C ILE A 406 -2.05 -6.75 2.12
N LEU A 407 -0.88 -6.64 2.77
CA LEU A 407 -0.74 -7.05 4.17
C LEU A 407 -1.76 -6.32 5.07
N GLY A 408 -2.43 -7.06 5.94
CA GLY A 408 -3.59 -6.64 6.72
C GLY A 408 -4.93 -6.85 6.00
N GLY A 409 -4.91 -7.20 4.71
CA GLY A 409 -6.07 -7.52 3.89
C GLY A 409 -7.10 -6.40 3.90
N CYS A 410 -8.38 -6.76 4.08
CA CYS A 410 -9.46 -5.79 4.09
C CYS A 410 -9.36 -4.75 5.23
N SER A 411 -8.65 -5.02 6.33
CA SER A 411 -8.47 -4.00 7.38
C SER A 411 -7.54 -2.85 6.95
N SER A 412 -6.62 -3.10 6.01
CA SER A 412 -5.77 -2.07 5.37
C SER A 412 -6.48 -1.36 4.21
N HIS A 413 -7.74 -1.72 3.92
CA HIS A 413 -8.46 -1.33 2.70
C HIS A 413 -9.88 -0.80 2.94
N ASN A 414 -10.54 -1.20 4.04
CA ASN A 414 -11.93 -0.86 4.34
C ASN A 414 -12.13 0.63 4.71
N ALA A 415 -13.37 1.03 4.97
CA ALA A 415 -13.70 2.35 5.48
C ALA A 415 -13.46 2.52 6.99
N MET A 416 -12.83 1.58 7.69
CA MET A 416 -12.49 1.64 9.14
C MET A 416 -13.65 1.66 10.13
N VAL A 417 -14.92 1.67 9.70
CA VAL A 417 -16.07 1.60 10.60
C VAL A 417 -15.95 0.39 11.53
N TYR A 418 -16.04 0.62 12.83
CA TYR A 418 -15.85 -0.38 13.89
C TYR A 418 -17.18 -0.61 14.62
N THR A 419 -17.90 -1.65 14.20
CA THR A 419 -19.15 -2.06 14.83
C THR A 419 -19.12 -3.54 15.20
N ARG A 420 -19.62 -3.87 16.39
CA ARG A 420 -19.58 -5.22 16.97
C ARG A 420 -20.83 -6.03 16.62
N GLY A 421 -21.96 -5.37 16.39
CA GLY A 421 -23.25 -6.04 16.16
C GLY A 421 -24.02 -6.28 17.44
N SER A 422 -25.17 -6.93 17.31
CA SER A 422 -26.04 -7.20 18.46
C SER A 422 -25.54 -8.37 19.29
N GLN A 423 -25.80 -8.37 20.60
CA GLN A 423 -25.51 -9.53 21.45
C GLN A 423 -26.21 -10.81 20.93
N ASP A 424 -27.41 -10.65 20.38
CA ASP A 424 -28.24 -11.73 19.84
C ASP A 424 -27.54 -12.43 18.66
N ASP A 425 -26.71 -11.74 17.87
CA ASP A 425 -25.96 -12.32 16.75
C ASP A 425 -25.00 -13.42 17.23
N TYR A 426 -24.25 -13.13 18.28
CA TYR A 426 -23.26 -14.03 18.87
C TYR A 426 -23.92 -15.16 19.66
N ASP A 427 -25.01 -14.86 20.36
CA ASP A 427 -25.80 -15.90 21.04
C ASP A 427 -26.45 -16.86 20.05
N ARG A 428 -26.85 -16.36 18.87
CA ARG A 428 -27.26 -17.21 17.73
C ARG A 428 -26.11 -18.07 17.23
N TRP A 429 -24.88 -17.54 17.10
CA TRP A 429 -23.71 -18.34 16.75
C TRP A 429 -23.44 -19.44 17.78
N ALA A 430 -23.50 -19.12 19.08
CA ALA A 430 -23.34 -20.09 20.16
C ALA A 430 -24.38 -21.21 20.08
N LYS A 431 -25.63 -20.87 19.80
CA LYS A 431 -26.71 -21.84 19.62
C LYS A 431 -26.49 -22.75 18.42
N VAL A 432 -26.16 -22.18 17.25
CA VAL A 432 -25.94 -22.92 15.99
C VAL A 432 -24.75 -23.86 16.07
N THR A 433 -23.71 -23.45 16.79
CA THR A 433 -22.49 -24.24 16.99
C THR A 433 -22.58 -25.19 18.18
N ALA A 434 -23.59 -25.05 19.04
CA ALA A 434 -23.65 -25.70 20.34
C ALA A 434 -22.40 -25.46 21.21
N ASP A 435 -21.79 -24.27 21.08
CA ASP A 435 -20.60 -23.87 21.83
C ASP A 435 -20.84 -22.49 22.49
N PRO A 436 -21.07 -22.45 23.81
CA PRO A 436 -21.35 -21.20 24.51
C PRO A 436 -20.17 -20.22 24.47
N GLY A 437 -18.96 -20.65 24.13
CA GLY A 437 -17.82 -19.75 23.97
C GLY A 437 -17.97 -18.75 22.81
N TRP A 438 -18.91 -18.97 21.89
CA TRP A 438 -19.25 -18.01 20.82
C TRP A 438 -20.31 -16.98 21.26
N SER A 439 -20.86 -17.08 22.48
CA SER A 439 -21.86 -16.12 22.99
C SER A 439 -21.27 -14.73 23.19
N TRP A 440 -22.11 -13.69 23.17
CA TRP A 440 -21.69 -12.31 23.39
C TRP A 440 -20.85 -12.16 24.66
N LYS A 441 -21.37 -12.72 25.76
CA LYS A 441 -20.72 -12.71 27.07
C LYS A 441 -19.31 -13.29 27.03
N ASN A 442 -19.12 -14.41 26.35
CA ASN A 442 -17.83 -15.12 26.32
C ASN A 442 -16.86 -14.58 25.26
N LEU A 443 -17.36 -13.84 24.26
CA LEU A 443 -16.53 -13.13 23.29
C LEU A 443 -16.09 -11.75 23.76
N MET A 444 -16.84 -11.11 24.66
CA MET A 444 -16.52 -9.76 25.16
C MET A 444 -15.08 -9.61 25.67
N PRO A 445 -14.48 -10.56 26.44
CA PRO A 445 -13.07 -10.45 26.82
C PRO A 445 -12.11 -10.39 25.63
N TYR A 446 -12.39 -11.10 24.55
CA TYR A 446 -11.57 -11.08 23.32
C TYR A 446 -11.76 -9.79 22.54
N ILE A 447 -12.97 -9.24 22.51
CA ILE A 447 -13.27 -7.92 21.93
C ILE A 447 -12.47 -6.84 22.68
N LEU A 448 -12.53 -6.82 24.01
CA LEU A 448 -11.80 -5.85 24.83
C LEU A 448 -10.28 -6.02 24.75
N LYS A 449 -9.80 -7.25 24.57
CA LYS A 449 -8.37 -7.56 24.33
C LYS A 449 -7.88 -7.07 22.97
N ASN A 450 -8.76 -7.01 21.98
CA ASN A 450 -8.45 -6.46 20.66
C ASN A 450 -8.37 -4.93 20.71
N GLU A 451 -9.30 -4.29 21.41
CA GLU A 451 -9.56 -2.86 21.33
C GLU A 451 -8.68 -1.99 22.24
N ARG A 452 -8.25 -0.86 21.68
CA ARG A 452 -7.62 0.28 22.36
C ARG A 452 -8.38 1.55 22.03
N TRP A 453 -9.40 1.84 22.81
CA TRP A 453 -10.16 3.07 22.74
C TRP A 453 -9.28 4.28 23.04
N THR A 454 -9.32 5.25 22.14
CA THR A 454 -8.57 6.51 22.21
C THR A 454 -9.58 7.66 22.11
N PRO A 455 -9.68 8.51 23.14
CA PRO A 455 -10.59 9.65 23.10
C PRO A 455 -10.31 10.60 21.93
N SER A 456 -11.37 11.14 21.33
CA SER A 456 -11.29 12.20 20.31
C SER A 456 -11.54 13.56 20.97
N ALA A 457 -10.81 14.59 20.53
CA ALA A 457 -10.85 15.93 21.12
C ALA A 457 -12.22 16.65 20.98
N ASN A 458 -13.04 16.22 20.02
CA ASN A 458 -14.32 16.86 19.68
C ASN A 458 -15.54 16.15 20.28
N HIS A 459 -15.34 15.16 21.15
CA HIS A 459 -16.41 14.37 21.76
C HIS A 459 -16.32 14.37 23.28
N GLY A 460 -17.49 14.38 23.93
CA GLY A 460 -17.62 14.30 25.39
C GLY A 460 -18.05 12.91 25.88
N ASN A 461 -18.10 12.73 27.20
CA ASN A 461 -18.52 11.46 27.83
C ASN A 461 -19.98 11.06 27.54
N GLY A 462 -20.79 11.96 26.96
CA GLY A 462 -22.17 11.69 26.55
C GLY A 462 -22.30 11.05 25.17
N ASP A 463 -21.23 11.07 24.36
CA ASP A 463 -21.24 10.63 22.95
C ASP A 463 -20.91 9.14 22.77
N PHE A 464 -20.42 8.49 23.83
CA PHE A 464 -20.13 7.05 23.88
C PHE A 464 -20.24 6.53 25.32
N ASP A 465 -20.20 5.22 25.52
CA ASP A 465 -20.17 4.60 26.85
C ASP A 465 -18.78 4.01 27.15
N PRO A 466 -17.93 4.67 27.96
CA PRO A 466 -16.59 4.18 28.25
C PRO A 466 -16.56 2.80 28.93
N SER A 467 -17.64 2.36 29.57
CA SER A 467 -17.68 1.08 30.29
C SER A 467 -17.67 -0.15 29.38
N VAL A 468 -18.01 0.03 28.09
CA VAL A 468 -18.06 -1.07 27.11
C VAL A 468 -16.82 -1.16 26.23
N HIS A 469 -15.77 -0.38 26.50
CA HIS A 469 -14.56 -0.31 25.66
C HIS A 469 -13.31 -0.89 26.31
N GLY A 470 -12.45 -1.48 25.47
CA GLY A 470 -11.11 -1.90 25.83
C GLY A 470 -10.11 -0.77 25.66
N TYR A 471 -9.16 -0.63 26.58
CA TYR A 471 -8.16 0.46 26.56
C TYR A 471 -6.72 -0.03 26.36
N ASN A 472 -6.53 -1.34 26.35
CA ASN A 472 -5.20 -1.96 26.41
C ASN A 472 -4.89 -2.88 25.22
N GLY A 473 -5.84 -3.05 24.29
CA GLY A 473 -5.67 -3.88 23.11
C GLY A 473 -4.69 -3.30 22.10
N ASN A 474 -4.64 -3.89 20.92
CA ASN A 474 -3.71 -3.51 19.86
C ASN A 474 -4.33 -2.58 18.81
N MET A 475 -5.64 -2.69 18.58
CA MET A 475 -6.35 -1.91 17.57
C MET A 475 -6.79 -0.58 18.16
N PHE A 476 -6.28 0.52 17.63
CA PHE A 476 -6.79 1.84 18.02
C PHE A 476 -8.21 2.02 17.49
N THR A 477 -9.13 2.41 18.36
CA THR A 477 -10.48 2.84 17.99
C THR A 477 -10.76 4.23 18.55
N THR A 478 -11.52 5.03 17.81
CA THR A 478 -11.86 6.39 18.21
C THR A 478 -13.17 6.84 17.55
N LEU A 479 -13.72 7.95 18.02
CA LEU A 479 -14.80 8.67 17.34
C LEU A 479 -14.24 9.62 16.26
N SER A 480 -15.11 10.14 15.41
CA SER A 480 -14.74 11.18 14.44
C SER A 480 -13.92 12.31 15.07
N THR A 481 -12.94 12.82 14.33
CA THR A 481 -12.07 13.91 14.78
C THR A 481 -12.37 15.23 14.06
N SER A 482 -13.11 15.19 12.96
CA SER A 482 -13.58 16.38 12.23
C SER A 482 -15.11 16.44 12.19
N PRO A 483 -15.75 17.55 12.61
CA PRO A 483 -17.21 17.68 12.51
C PRO A 483 -17.66 17.86 11.06
N GLN A 484 -18.87 17.37 10.75
CA GLN A 484 -19.56 17.57 9.48
C GLN A 484 -20.76 18.52 9.66
N THR A 485 -21.16 19.20 8.58
CA THR A 485 -22.28 20.16 8.59
C THR A 485 -23.63 19.53 8.96
N ILE A 486 -23.78 18.22 8.74
CA ILE A 486 -25.02 17.49 9.01
C ILE A 486 -25.10 16.93 10.43
N ASP A 487 -24.00 16.89 11.19
CA ASP A 487 -23.94 16.22 12.51
C ASP A 487 -25.03 16.73 13.47
N SER A 488 -25.15 18.06 13.57
CA SER A 488 -26.18 18.70 14.40
C SER A 488 -27.60 18.40 13.93
N ARG A 489 -27.82 18.25 12.61
CA ARG A 489 -29.14 17.93 12.06
C ARG A 489 -29.54 16.51 12.42
N ILE A 490 -28.62 15.55 12.33
CA ILE A 490 -28.86 14.15 12.71
C ILE A 490 -29.25 14.06 14.19
N LEU A 491 -28.56 14.80 15.07
CA LEU A 491 -28.93 14.90 16.48
C LEU A 491 -30.33 15.50 16.67
N GLU A 492 -30.70 16.53 15.92
CA GLU A 492 -32.05 17.09 15.96
C GLU A 492 -33.13 16.12 15.44
N VAL A 493 -32.83 15.30 14.42
CA VAL A 493 -33.73 14.22 13.97
C VAL A 493 -34.06 13.29 15.12
N SER A 494 -33.06 12.92 15.93
CA SER A 494 -33.27 12.02 17.07
C SER A 494 -34.20 12.60 18.15
N LYS A 495 -34.25 13.93 18.27
CA LYS A 495 -35.15 14.64 19.19
C LYS A 495 -36.54 14.81 18.60
N GLN A 496 -36.64 15.01 17.29
CA GLN A 496 -37.89 15.26 16.58
C GLN A 496 -38.68 13.98 16.30
N LEU A 497 -37.97 12.86 16.05
CA LEU A 497 -38.55 11.56 15.74
C LEU A 497 -38.01 10.44 16.66
N PRO A 498 -38.08 10.60 18.00
CA PRO A 498 -37.43 9.70 18.95
C PRO A 498 -37.98 8.26 18.91
N ASP A 499 -39.24 8.07 18.50
CA ASP A 499 -39.85 6.74 18.40
C ASP A 499 -39.30 5.92 17.22
N THR A 500 -38.67 6.57 16.23
CA THR A 500 -38.13 5.92 15.03
C THR A 500 -36.61 5.98 14.98
N PHE A 501 -36.03 7.09 15.43
CA PHE A 501 -34.60 7.35 15.35
C PHE A 501 -34.04 7.78 16.72
N PRO A 502 -34.24 6.99 17.79
CA PRO A 502 -33.76 7.38 19.12
C PRO A 502 -32.24 7.58 19.11
N PHE A 503 -31.74 8.54 19.88
CA PHE A 503 -30.29 8.66 20.08
C PHE A 503 -29.76 7.43 20.82
N LEU A 504 -28.70 6.86 20.28
CA LEU A 504 -27.99 5.71 20.80
C LEU A 504 -26.63 6.18 21.29
N ARG A 505 -26.45 6.10 22.60
CA ARG A 505 -25.18 6.48 23.23
C ARG A 505 -24.01 5.65 22.70
N ASP A 506 -24.17 4.34 22.56
CA ASP A 506 -23.09 3.48 22.08
C ASP A 506 -23.61 2.24 21.34
N MET A 507 -23.34 2.15 20.04
CA MET A 507 -23.77 1.02 19.22
C MET A 507 -23.02 -0.28 19.49
N ASN A 508 -21.89 -0.20 20.19
CA ASN A 508 -21.03 -1.33 20.49
C ASN A 508 -21.30 -1.96 21.87
N ALA A 509 -22.34 -1.50 22.58
CA ALA A 509 -22.81 -2.06 23.83
C ALA A 509 -23.62 -3.39 23.69
N GLY A 510 -23.90 -3.83 22.45
CA GLY A 510 -24.64 -5.08 22.17
C GLY A 510 -26.13 -4.88 21.86
N THR A 511 -26.64 -3.64 21.97
CA THR A 511 -28.02 -3.25 21.62
C THR A 511 -27.99 -2.06 20.66
N PRO A 512 -27.67 -2.27 19.37
CA PRO A 512 -27.27 -1.20 18.46
C PRO A 512 -28.42 -0.34 17.91
N LEU A 513 -29.69 -0.52 18.31
CA LEU A 513 -30.83 0.19 17.74
C LEU A 513 -30.80 1.69 18.05
N GLY A 514 -30.91 2.54 17.02
CA GLY A 514 -30.93 4.00 17.12
C GLY A 514 -29.87 4.70 16.26
N LEU A 515 -29.71 6.00 16.46
CA LEU A 515 -28.71 6.86 15.82
C LEU A 515 -27.53 7.09 16.77
N GLY A 516 -26.32 6.66 16.40
CA GLY A 516 -25.14 6.83 17.23
C GLY A 516 -23.93 7.33 16.44
N TRP A 517 -22.97 7.91 17.14
CA TRP A 517 -21.72 8.33 16.55
C TRP A 517 -20.92 7.14 16.04
N THR A 518 -20.40 7.25 14.82
CA THR A 518 -19.55 6.21 14.21
C THR A 518 -18.25 6.08 14.98
N GLN A 519 -17.94 4.86 15.37
CA GLN A 519 -16.63 4.49 15.90
C GLN A 519 -15.79 3.90 14.77
N ALA A 520 -14.50 4.22 14.73
CA ALA A 520 -13.62 3.80 13.66
C ALA A 520 -12.29 3.26 14.18
N SER A 521 -11.71 2.29 13.47
CA SER A 521 -10.37 1.75 13.71
C SER A 521 -9.28 2.71 13.23
N ILE A 522 -9.18 3.87 13.89
CA ILE A 522 -8.27 4.98 13.61
C ILE A 522 -7.51 5.32 14.90
N GLY A 523 -6.21 5.55 14.80
CA GLY A 523 -5.36 6.01 15.90
C GLY A 523 -4.46 7.14 15.43
N ASN A 524 -4.39 8.23 16.20
CA ASN A 524 -3.61 9.43 15.87
C ASN A 524 -3.86 9.91 14.42
N GLY A 525 -5.14 9.98 14.04
CA GLY A 525 -5.60 10.40 12.71
C GLY A 525 -5.21 9.47 11.55
N SER A 526 -4.63 8.31 11.81
CA SER A 526 -4.23 7.33 10.78
C SER A 526 -4.98 6.02 10.94
N ARG A 527 -5.15 5.28 9.84
CA ARG A 527 -5.76 3.95 9.87
C ARG A 527 -5.04 3.03 10.87
N SER A 528 -5.81 2.37 11.74
CA SER A 528 -5.37 1.20 12.49
C SER A 528 -5.86 -0.06 11.79
N SER A 529 -4.96 -0.80 11.15
CA SER A 529 -5.22 -2.10 10.50
C SER A 529 -4.57 -3.25 11.26
N SER A 530 -4.94 -4.50 10.93
CA SER A 530 -4.32 -5.68 11.56
C SER A 530 -2.82 -5.76 11.29
N ALA A 531 -2.35 -5.28 10.14
CA ALA A 531 -0.92 -5.19 9.85
C ALA A 531 -0.23 -4.20 10.79
N THR A 532 -0.78 -3.00 10.99
CA THR A 532 -0.21 -2.02 11.92
C THR A 532 -0.30 -2.45 13.38
N ALA A 533 -1.36 -3.16 13.77
CA ALA A 533 -1.66 -3.49 15.16
C ALA A 533 -1.06 -4.83 15.62
N TYR A 534 -0.90 -5.80 14.72
CA TYR A 534 -0.43 -7.16 15.05
C TYR A 534 0.85 -7.55 14.29
N LEU A 535 1.23 -6.84 13.24
CA LEU A 535 2.44 -7.11 12.45
C LEU A 535 3.35 -5.87 12.32
N SER A 536 3.28 -4.94 13.28
CA SER A 536 4.28 -3.88 13.39
C SER A 536 5.68 -4.46 13.58
N GLU A 537 6.72 -3.65 13.35
CA GLU A 537 8.12 -4.04 13.50
C GLU A 537 8.42 -4.64 14.89
N ALA A 538 7.76 -4.16 15.94
CA ALA A 538 7.89 -4.69 17.30
C ALA A 538 7.44 -6.16 17.43
N TYR A 539 6.62 -6.65 16.51
CA TYR A 539 6.14 -8.04 16.48
C TYR A 539 6.84 -8.88 15.43
N THR A 540 7.11 -8.33 14.23
CA THR A 540 7.82 -9.06 13.17
C THR A 540 9.31 -9.23 13.46
N SER A 541 9.85 -8.53 14.46
CA SER A 541 11.21 -8.76 14.99
C SER A 541 11.32 -9.99 15.90
N ARG A 542 10.20 -10.64 16.26
CA ARG A 542 10.21 -11.90 17.03
C ARG A 542 10.84 -13.01 16.19
N LYS A 543 11.80 -13.72 16.77
CA LYS A 543 12.61 -14.76 16.09
C LYS A 543 11.84 -15.97 15.54
N ASN A 544 10.60 -16.14 15.97
CA ASN A 544 9.75 -17.29 15.67
C ASN A 544 8.52 -16.92 14.83
N LEU A 545 8.52 -15.73 14.22
CA LEU A 545 7.50 -15.27 13.27
C LEU A 545 8.16 -14.81 11.98
N ASP A 546 7.89 -15.54 10.90
CA ASP A 546 8.25 -15.16 9.55
C ASP A 546 7.01 -14.70 8.77
N VAL A 547 7.16 -13.66 7.96
CA VAL A 547 6.10 -13.14 7.08
C VAL A 547 6.59 -13.17 5.64
N LEU A 548 5.95 -13.96 4.79
CA LEU A 548 6.26 -14.06 3.36
C LEU A 548 5.20 -13.32 2.53
N LEU A 549 5.60 -12.26 1.85
CA LEU A 549 4.74 -11.44 0.99
C LEU A 549 4.77 -11.90 -0.48
N ASN A 550 3.88 -11.30 -1.29
CA ASN A 550 3.80 -11.51 -2.76
C ASN A 550 3.69 -12.98 -3.16
N THR A 551 3.12 -13.83 -2.31
CA THR A 551 3.11 -15.28 -2.47
C THR A 551 1.69 -15.79 -2.32
N LYS A 552 1.08 -16.22 -3.43
CA LYS A 552 -0.28 -16.78 -3.42
C LYS A 552 -0.20 -18.26 -3.05
N VAL A 553 -0.92 -18.66 -2.00
CA VAL A 553 -1.19 -20.08 -1.74
C VAL A 553 -2.28 -20.56 -2.69
N LEU A 554 -1.99 -21.62 -3.44
CA LEU A 554 -2.86 -22.18 -4.46
C LEU A 554 -3.73 -23.30 -3.89
N ARG A 555 -3.13 -24.17 -3.07
CA ARG A 555 -3.76 -25.37 -2.52
C ARG A 555 -3.16 -25.73 -1.16
N VAL A 556 -3.96 -26.41 -0.35
CA VAL A 556 -3.46 -27.24 0.76
C VAL A 556 -3.32 -28.68 0.25
N ARG A 557 -2.25 -29.35 0.67
CA ARG A 557 -1.92 -30.71 0.30
C ARG A 557 -1.84 -31.58 1.54
N GLY A 558 -2.34 -32.80 1.41
CA GLY A 558 -2.38 -33.76 2.50
C GLY A 558 -1.70 -35.08 2.16
N THR A 559 -1.54 -35.88 3.21
CA THR A 559 -1.13 -37.28 3.17
C THR A 559 -2.38 -38.17 3.10
N SER A 560 -2.22 -39.49 3.21
CA SER A 560 -3.35 -40.40 3.40
C SER A 560 -4.22 -40.00 4.61
N ASN A 561 -5.49 -40.40 4.60
CA ASN A 561 -6.48 -40.18 5.67
C ASN A 561 -6.88 -38.72 5.93
N ASN A 562 -6.95 -37.87 4.89
CA ASN A 562 -7.38 -36.47 4.98
C ASN A 562 -6.57 -35.61 5.97
N SER A 563 -5.30 -35.94 6.15
CA SER A 563 -4.39 -35.15 6.98
C SER A 563 -3.63 -34.15 6.12
N PHE A 564 -3.83 -32.85 6.35
CA PHE A 564 -3.22 -31.77 5.59
C PHE A 564 -2.08 -31.13 6.38
N ASN A 565 -0.91 -31.05 5.77
CA ASN A 565 0.30 -30.54 6.44
C ASN A 565 1.20 -29.74 5.50
N SER A 566 0.76 -29.49 4.28
CA SER A 566 1.57 -28.89 3.22
C SER A 566 0.78 -27.83 2.47
N VAL A 567 1.40 -26.73 2.07
CA VAL A 567 0.82 -25.73 1.17
C VAL A 567 1.60 -25.66 -0.14
N GLU A 568 0.86 -25.54 -1.24
CA GLU A 568 1.38 -25.28 -2.58
C GLU A 568 1.27 -23.79 -2.88
N ILE A 569 2.35 -23.15 -3.31
CA ILE A 569 2.43 -21.70 -3.55
C ILE A 569 2.69 -21.38 -5.03
N SER A 570 2.41 -20.14 -5.43
CA SER A 570 2.77 -19.60 -6.74
C SER A 570 4.30 -19.50 -6.91
N GLY A 571 4.84 -19.92 -8.06
CA GLY A 571 6.25 -19.69 -8.41
C GLY A 571 7.19 -20.91 -8.38
N GLY A 572 6.68 -22.13 -8.21
CA GLY A 572 7.44 -23.39 -8.35
C GLY A 572 6.88 -24.51 -7.46
N GLU A 573 7.35 -25.76 -7.64
CA GLU A 573 6.97 -26.98 -6.89
C GLU A 573 7.27 -26.93 -5.37
N THR A 574 7.55 -25.76 -4.81
CA THR A 574 7.97 -25.59 -3.42
C THR A 574 6.79 -25.81 -2.49
N ILE A 575 6.84 -26.93 -1.76
CA ILE A 575 5.87 -27.28 -0.74
C ILE A 575 6.40 -26.82 0.63
N LEU A 576 5.68 -25.92 1.29
CA LEU A 576 5.96 -25.53 2.68
C LEU A 576 5.12 -26.40 3.62
N LYS A 577 5.71 -26.84 4.73
CA LYS A 577 5.10 -27.83 5.63
C LYS A 577 4.79 -27.25 7.01
N ALA A 578 3.63 -27.61 7.55
CA ALA A 578 3.26 -27.38 8.93
C ALA A 578 3.37 -28.68 9.72
N SER A 579 4.12 -28.68 10.83
CA SER A 579 4.21 -29.85 11.73
C SER A 579 2.99 -29.98 12.65
N LYS A 580 2.25 -28.88 12.88
CA LYS A 580 1.03 -28.84 13.69
C LYS A 580 -0.21 -28.57 12.83
N GLU A 581 -0.49 -27.31 12.49
CA GLU A 581 -1.70 -26.93 11.72
C GLU A 581 -1.39 -25.93 10.60
N ILE A 582 -2.04 -26.11 9.46
CA ILE A 582 -2.29 -25.05 8.48
C ILE A 582 -3.57 -24.31 8.90
N ILE A 583 -3.49 -22.98 8.92
CA ILE A 583 -4.60 -22.11 9.28
C ILE A 583 -4.92 -21.23 8.07
N ILE A 584 -6.06 -21.48 7.41
CA ILE A 584 -6.51 -20.64 6.30
C ILE A 584 -7.23 -19.41 6.84
N SER A 585 -6.74 -18.23 6.47
CA SER A 585 -7.26 -16.91 6.82
C SER A 585 -7.36 -16.02 5.57
N ALA A 586 -7.72 -16.62 4.43
CA ALA A 586 -7.74 -15.95 3.13
C ALA A 586 -9.05 -15.18 2.85
N GLY A 587 -10.00 -15.22 3.78
CA GLY A 587 -11.28 -14.50 3.70
C GLY A 587 -12.37 -15.26 2.94
N PRO A 588 -13.60 -14.72 2.92
CA PRO A 588 -14.80 -15.43 2.49
C PRO A 588 -14.80 -15.81 1.00
N ILE A 589 -13.93 -15.23 0.19
CA ILE A 589 -13.81 -15.53 -1.24
C ILE A 589 -12.67 -16.52 -1.51
N ASN A 590 -11.47 -16.24 -0.99
CA ASN A 590 -10.30 -17.04 -1.33
C ASN A 590 -10.19 -18.31 -0.47
N THR A 591 -10.73 -18.34 0.74
CA THR A 591 -10.78 -19.56 1.57
C THR A 591 -11.51 -20.71 0.87
N PRO A 592 -12.77 -20.57 0.42
CA PRO A 592 -13.43 -21.65 -0.32
C PRO A 592 -12.71 -21.93 -1.65
N GLN A 593 -12.13 -20.93 -2.32
CA GLN A 593 -11.34 -21.14 -3.53
C GLN A 593 -10.16 -22.09 -3.29
N ILE A 594 -9.37 -21.85 -2.23
CA ILE A 594 -8.23 -22.70 -1.86
C ILE A 594 -8.70 -24.12 -1.55
N LEU A 595 -9.78 -24.28 -0.78
CA LEU A 595 -10.34 -25.60 -0.45
C LEU A 595 -10.79 -26.37 -1.70
N LEU A 596 -11.55 -25.72 -2.59
CA LEU A 596 -12.03 -26.33 -3.82
C LEU A 596 -10.87 -26.75 -4.73
N ASN A 597 -9.87 -25.88 -4.91
CA ASN A 597 -8.65 -26.20 -5.67
C ASN A 597 -7.82 -27.33 -5.04
N SER A 598 -8.01 -27.58 -3.75
CA SER A 598 -7.37 -28.66 -2.99
C SER A 598 -8.16 -29.97 -3.05
N GLY A 599 -9.27 -30.03 -3.78
CA GLY A 599 -10.14 -31.19 -3.85
C GLY A 599 -11.06 -31.35 -2.63
N ILE A 600 -11.25 -30.30 -1.83
CA ILE A 600 -12.13 -30.29 -0.66
C ILE A 600 -13.42 -29.54 -1.04
N GLY A 601 -14.52 -30.27 -1.21
CA GLY A 601 -15.78 -29.67 -1.69
C GLY A 601 -16.82 -30.70 -2.11
N ASP A 602 -17.83 -30.27 -2.86
CA ASP A 602 -18.79 -31.20 -3.46
C ASP A 602 -18.08 -32.10 -4.49
N ARG A 603 -18.24 -33.42 -4.36
CA ARG A 603 -17.45 -34.39 -5.14
C ARG A 603 -17.78 -34.29 -6.62
N THR A 604 -19.07 -34.30 -6.93
CA THR A 604 -19.55 -34.24 -8.31
C THR A 604 -19.18 -32.93 -8.98
N ALA A 605 -19.31 -31.79 -8.28
CA ALA A 605 -18.90 -30.50 -8.82
C ALA A 605 -17.39 -30.41 -9.11
N LEU A 606 -16.54 -30.99 -8.25
CA LEU A 606 -15.09 -31.03 -8.46
C LEU A 606 -14.71 -31.95 -9.62
N GLU A 607 -15.31 -33.14 -9.70
CA GLU A 607 -15.06 -34.11 -10.77
C GLU A 607 -15.47 -33.56 -12.14
N ASN A 608 -16.57 -32.81 -12.21
CA ASN A 608 -17.01 -32.11 -13.44
C ASN A 608 -16.00 -31.05 -13.93
N LEU A 609 -15.13 -30.55 -13.06
CA LEU A 609 -14.03 -29.64 -13.40
C LEU A 609 -12.70 -30.37 -13.60
N ASN A 610 -12.68 -31.70 -13.58
CA ASN A 610 -11.46 -32.53 -13.59
C ASN A 610 -10.55 -32.32 -12.38
N ILE A 611 -11.12 -31.95 -11.22
CA ILE A 611 -10.40 -31.85 -9.95
C ILE A 611 -10.63 -33.14 -9.16
N THR A 612 -9.56 -33.84 -8.79
CA THR A 612 -9.66 -35.03 -7.93
C THR A 612 -10.24 -34.65 -6.57
N SER A 613 -11.39 -35.21 -6.21
CA SER A 613 -11.98 -35.04 -4.89
C SER A 613 -11.14 -35.78 -3.84
N VAL A 614 -10.61 -35.02 -2.87
CA VAL A 614 -9.87 -35.53 -1.70
C VAL A 614 -10.83 -35.73 -0.53
N LEU A 615 -11.70 -34.74 -0.29
CA LEU A 615 -12.66 -34.76 0.82
C LEU A 615 -14.00 -34.22 0.33
N HIS A 616 -15.04 -35.04 0.46
CA HIS A 616 -16.40 -34.61 0.16
C HIS A 616 -16.94 -33.74 1.30
N LEU A 617 -17.02 -32.44 1.05
CA LEU A 617 -17.53 -31.43 1.97
C LEU A 617 -18.37 -30.40 1.20
N PRO A 618 -19.61 -30.74 0.82
CA PRO A 618 -20.40 -29.98 -0.15
C PRO A 618 -20.84 -28.58 0.34
N SER A 619 -20.65 -28.29 1.63
CA SER A 619 -20.89 -26.96 2.19
C SER A 619 -19.80 -25.93 1.82
N VAL A 620 -18.63 -26.36 1.32
CA VAL A 620 -17.56 -25.43 0.91
C VAL A 620 -18.06 -24.50 -0.19
N GLY A 621 -17.90 -23.20 0.04
CA GLY A 621 -18.33 -22.15 -0.88
C GLY A 621 -19.84 -21.89 -0.86
N LYS A 622 -20.64 -22.58 -0.04
CA LYS A 622 -22.09 -22.35 0.10
C LYS A 622 -22.39 -21.39 1.25
N ASN A 623 -23.64 -20.97 1.40
CA ASN A 623 -24.08 -20.06 2.47
C ASN A 623 -23.33 -18.71 2.48
N LEU A 624 -22.81 -18.27 1.32
CA LEU A 624 -22.21 -16.94 1.21
C LEU A 624 -23.30 -15.92 1.54
N THR A 625 -23.06 -15.08 2.54
CA THR A 625 -23.99 -14.04 2.96
C THR A 625 -23.25 -12.72 2.94
N ASP A 626 -23.85 -11.70 2.33
CA ASP A 626 -23.37 -10.33 2.32
C ASP A 626 -24.60 -9.40 2.36
N GLN A 627 -24.42 -8.12 2.67
CA GLN A 627 -25.51 -7.19 2.94
C GLN A 627 -25.72 -6.29 1.70
N PRO A 628 -26.88 -6.38 1.02
CA PRO A 628 -27.18 -5.53 -0.12
C PRO A 628 -27.47 -4.10 0.34
N ALA A 629 -27.02 -3.14 -0.46
CA ALA A 629 -27.12 -1.71 -0.17
C ALA A 629 -27.75 -0.95 -1.33
N SER A 630 -28.64 -0.01 -1.05
CA SER A 630 -29.16 0.97 -2.01
C SER A 630 -29.03 2.37 -1.44
N ALA A 631 -29.19 3.42 -2.26
CA ALA A 631 -28.99 4.79 -1.81
C ALA A 631 -30.28 5.61 -1.97
N VAL A 632 -30.49 6.54 -1.05
CA VAL A 632 -31.41 7.66 -1.24
C VAL A 632 -30.57 8.92 -1.30
N VAL A 633 -30.68 9.66 -2.40
CA VAL A 633 -29.80 10.79 -2.74
C VAL A 633 -30.65 12.03 -2.94
N TYR A 634 -30.18 13.13 -2.36
CA TYR A 634 -30.80 14.45 -2.42
C TYR A 634 -29.79 15.46 -2.95
N SER A 635 -30.26 16.46 -3.69
CA SER A 635 -29.50 17.69 -3.86
C SER A 635 -29.62 18.51 -2.58
N VAL A 636 -28.51 19.16 -2.18
CA VAL A 636 -28.41 19.83 -0.90
C VAL A 636 -27.81 21.22 -1.06
N THR A 637 -28.20 22.14 -0.18
CA THR A 637 -27.47 23.38 0.03
C THR A 637 -26.48 23.16 1.16
N SER A 638 -25.25 23.63 1.01
CA SER A 638 -24.34 23.69 2.15
C SER A 638 -23.45 24.93 2.12
N ASN A 639 -23.15 25.42 3.32
CA ASN A 639 -22.13 26.41 3.61
C ASN A 639 -20.85 25.78 4.21
N GLY A 640 -20.79 24.45 4.30
CA GLY A 640 -19.64 23.71 4.78
C GLY A 640 -18.50 23.74 3.78
N VAL A 641 -17.34 24.24 4.20
CA VAL A 641 -16.15 24.28 3.35
C VAL A 641 -15.76 22.88 2.85
N TRP A 642 -15.99 21.83 3.65
CA TRP A 642 -15.62 20.46 3.32
C TRP A 642 -16.64 19.69 2.49
N ASP A 643 -17.83 20.23 2.24
CA ASP A 643 -18.89 19.49 1.54
C ASP A 643 -18.64 19.39 0.02
N THR A 644 -17.73 20.22 -0.50
CA THR A 644 -17.20 20.12 -1.88
C THR A 644 -15.85 19.40 -1.97
N LEU A 645 -15.37 18.78 -0.88
CA LEU A 645 -14.03 18.18 -0.82
C LEU A 645 -13.79 17.19 -1.97
N ASN A 646 -14.78 16.37 -2.32
CA ASN A 646 -14.62 15.37 -3.39
C ASN A 646 -14.54 15.96 -4.80
N THR A 647 -14.94 17.22 -5.01
CA THR A 647 -14.97 17.87 -6.33
C THR A 647 -14.01 19.07 -6.45
N ASN A 648 -13.31 19.43 -5.38
CA ASN A 648 -12.45 20.62 -5.33
C ASN A 648 -11.01 20.26 -4.95
N VAL A 649 -10.12 20.16 -5.95
CA VAL A 649 -8.70 19.80 -5.77
C VAL A 649 -7.96 20.74 -4.80
N THR A 650 -8.30 22.03 -4.77
CA THR A 650 -7.69 22.97 -3.81
C THR A 650 -8.02 22.58 -2.38
N LEU A 651 -9.29 22.24 -2.10
CA LEU A 651 -9.70 21.79 -0.78
C LEU A 651 -9.14 20.41 -0.43
N GLN A 652 -9.00 19.51 -1.40
CA GLN A 652 -8.32 18.22 -1.22
C GLN A 652 -6.87 18.43 -0.79
N ASN A 653 -6.15 19.34 -1.45
CA ASN A 653 -4.77 19.66 -1.10
C ASN A 653 -4.66 20.29 0.28
N ILE A 654 -5.59 21.19 0.66
CA ILE A 654 -5.63 21.78 2.00
C ILE A 654 -5.91 20.72 3.07
N ALA A 655 -6.94 19.87 2.86
CA ALA A 655 -7.27 18.79 3.77
C ALA A 655 -6.13 17.78 3.94
N PHE A 656 -5.43 17.46 2.84
CA PHE A 656 -4.27 16.58 2.89
C PHE A 656 -3.07 17.24 3.59
N ALA A 657 -2.83 18.53 3.36
CA ALA A 657 -1.78 19.27 4.06
C ALA A 657 -2.06 19.33 5.57
N GLU A 658 -3.31 19.58 5.97
CA GLU A 658 -3.72 19.52 7.39
C GLU A 658 -3.45 18.13 7.98
N TRP A 659 -3.93 17.06 7.34
CA TRP A 659 -3.67 15.70 7.80
C TRP A 659 -2.16 15.36 7.85
N SER A 660 -1.39 15.84 6.87
CA SER A 660 0.06 15.61 6.81
C SER A 660 0.79 16.27 7.98
N ASN A 661 0.39 17.49 8.35
CA ASN A 661 1.05 18.30 9.38
C ASN A 661 0.64 17.92 10.81
N SER A 662 -0.65 17.70 11.05
CA SER A 662 -1.20 17.53 12.41
C SER A 662 -2.00 16.25 12.61
N ARG A 663 -2.21 15.45 11.55
CA ARG A 663 -3.10 14.27 11.57
C ARG A 663 -4.54 14.63 11.99
N THR A 664 -4.98 15.83 11.64
CA THR A 664 -6.35 16.32 11.84
C THR A 664 -7.04 16.58 10.50
N GLY A 665 -8.24 17.15 10.55
CA GLY A 665 -9.00 17.55 9.36
C GLY A 665 -9.87 16.43 8.78
N PRO A 666 -10.58 16.70 7.69
CA PRO A 666 -11.60 15.79 7.16
C PRO A 666 -11.02 14.43 6.70
N TYR A 667 -9.75 14.38 6.28
CA TYR A 667 -9.10 13.12 5.91
C TYR A 667 -8.65 12.26 7.09
N ALA A 668 -8.76 12.74 8.33
CA ALA A 668 -8.56 11.94 9.54
C ALA A 668 -9.82 11.14 9.93
N ASN A 669 -10.96 11.35 9.25
CA ASN A 669 -12.22 10.65 9.51
C ASN A 669 -12.46 9.44 8.59
N THR A 670 -13.37 8.58 9.03
CA THR A 670 -14.03 7.55 8.20
C THR A 670 -15.10 8.17 7.29
N ILE A 671 -15.83 7.32 6.55
CA ILE A 671 -16.84 7.67 5.56
C ILE A 671 -18.03 8.47 6.13
N SER A 672 -18.38 8.28 7.41
CA SER A 672 -19.50 8.95 8.06
C SER A 672 -19.28 9.15 9.55
N ASN A 673 -19.76 10.27 10.09
CA ASN A 673 -19.74 10.56 11.53
C ASN A 673 -20.90 9.89 12.29
N PHE A 674 -21.97 9.45 11.62
CA PHE A 674 -23.13 8.81 12.26
C PHE A 674 -23.61 7.57 11.52
N LEU A 675 -24.03 6.56 12.28
CA LEU A 675 -24.78 5.41 11.79
C LEU A 675 -26.16 5.37 12.44
N GLY A 676 -27.14 4.94 11.67
CA GLY A 676 -28.45 4.54 12.17
C GLY A 676 -28.67 3.05 12.05
N TRP A 677 -29.33 2.45 13.03
CA TRP A 677 -29.70 1.05 13.03
C TRP A 677 -31.17 0.93 13.40
N SER A 678 -31.95 0.32 12.52
CA SER A 678 -33.40 0.26 12.67
C SER A 678 -33.93 -1.15 12.48
N ARG A 679 -35.06 -1.40 13.12
CA ARG A 679 -35.78 -2.67 13.06
C ARG A 679 -37.13 -2.42 12.40
N LEU A 680 -37.50 -3.29 11.46
CA LEU A 680 -38.89 -3.36 11.00
C LEU A 680 -39.82 -3.62 12.19
N PRO A 681 -40.98 -2.93 12.29
CA PRO A 681 -41.96 -3.19 13.33
C PRO A 681 -42.40 -4.65 13.33
N SER A 682 -42.58 -5.24 14.52
CA SER A 682 -43.01 -6.65 14.67
C SER A 682 -44.39 -6.93 14.07
N ASN A 683 -45.23 -5.90 13.95
CA ASN A 683 -46.54 -5.95 13.31
C ASN A 683 -46.52 -5.50 11.84
N SER A 684 -45.35 -5.25 11.24
CA SER A 684 -45.26 -4.91 9.81
C SER A 684 -45.74 -6.06 8.93
N SER A 685 -46.29 -5.73 7.77
CA SER A 685 -46.74 -6.72 6.79
C SER A 685 -45.62 -7.65 6.33
N VAL A 686 -44.39 -7.14 6.24
CA VAL A 686 -43.19 -7.91 5.89
C VAL A 686 -42.91 -9.00 6.93
N ILE A 687 -42.87 -8.64 8.22
CA ILE A 687 -42.61 -9.60 9.31
C ILE A 687 -43.76 -10.60 9.44
N GLN A 688 -45.01 -10.17 9.28
CA GLN A 688 -46.18 -11.07 9.31
C GLN A 688 -46.17 -12.07 8.16
N ALA A 689 -45.75 -11.66 6.97
CA ALA A 689 -45.76 -12.51 5.77
C ALA A 689 -44.60 -13.51 5.75
N PHE A 690 -43.41 -13.12 6.20
CA PHE A 690 -42.17 -13.90 5.98
C PHE A 690 -41.47 -14.35 7.27
N GLY A 691 -41.93 -13.87 8.43
CA GLY A 691 -41.23 -14.04 9.69
C GLY A 691 -40.07 -13.07 9.87
N ASP A 692 -39.45 -13.12 11.04
CA ASP A 692 -38.35 -12.26 11.44
C ASP A 692 -37.00 -13.02 11.31
N PRO A 693 -36.11 -12.65 10.36
CA PRO A 693 -34.85 -13.34 10.15
C PRO A 693 -33.70 -12.83 11.03
N SER A 694 -33.95 -11.81 11.84
CA SER A 694 -32.93 -11.25 12.74
C SER A 694 -32.53 -12.24 13.84
N ALA A 695 -31.41 -11.99 14.51
CA ALA A 695 -30.92 -12.90 15.55
C ALA A 695 -31.76 -12.85 16.83
N GLY A 696 -32.39 -11.70 17.09
CA GLY A 696 -33.26 -11.46 18.24
C GLY A 696 -33.79 -10.03 18.23
N GLN A 697 -34.47 -9.65 19.31
CA GLN A 697 -35.17 -8.36 19.43
C GLN A 697 -34.24 -7.14 19.38
N ASN A 698 -32.96 -7.30 19.73
CA ASN A 698 -31.97 -6.22 19.76
C ASN A 698 -31.28 -6.04 18.40
N THR A 699 -31.51 -6.97 17.47
CA THR A 699 -30.84 -6.99 16.17
C THR A 699 -31.55 -6.04 15.18
N PRO A 700 -30.84 -5.12 14.52
CA PRO A 700 -31.42 -4.29 13.48
C PRO A 700 -31.66 -5.10 12.20
N HIS A 701 -32.66 -4.70 11.42
CA HIS A 701 -32.85 -5.18 10.05
C HIS A 701 -32.12 -4.29 9.04
N ILE A 702 -32.02 -3.00 9.35
CA ILE A 702 -31.57 -1.95 8.44
C ILE A 702 -30.47 -1.14 9.09
N GLU A 703 -29.40 -0.86 8.35
CA GLU A 703 -28.43 0.19 8.65
C GLU A 703 -28.68 1.40 7.75
N LEU A 704 -28.53 2.59 8.33
CA LEU A 704 -28.54 3.90 7.68
C LEU A 704 -27.12 4.47 7.76
N LEU A 705 -26.39 4.42 6.65
CA LEU A 705 -25.07 5.03 6.51
C LEU A 705 -25.22 6.43 5.90
N ILE A 706 -25.22 7.46 6.75
CA ILE A 706 -25.59 8.84 6.40
C ILE A 706 -24.34 9.61 5.93
N ASN A 707 -24.35 10.18 4.73
CA ASN A 707 -23.16 10.81 4.12
C ASN A 707 -23.43 12.25 3.64
N THR A 708 -22.44 13.14 3.77
CA THR A 708 -22.53 14.56 3.34
C THR A 708 -22.25 14.80 1.86
N ALA A 709 -21.58 13.86 1.17
CA ALA A 709 -21.29 13.96 -0.26
C ALA A 709 -21.29 12.56 -0.88
N SER A 710 -22.23 12.26 -1.77
CA SER A 710 -22.23 10.94 -2.41
C SER A 710 -21.11 10.87 -3.47
N SER A 711 -20.14 9.98 -3.31
CA SER A 711 -19.13 9.66 -4.34
C SER A 711 -19.73 8.86 -5.52
N ARG A 712 -20.98 8.40 -5.38
CA ARG A 712 -21.62 7.42 -6.25
C ARG A 712 -22.48 7.99 -7.38
N ALA A 713 -22.53 9.30 -7.55
CA ALA A 713 -23.29 9.89 -8.63
C ALA A 713 -22.53 11.05 -9.27
N SER A 714 -22.35 10.96 -10.60
CA SER A 714 -21.88 12.05 -11.47
C SER A 714 -22.97 13.13 -11.57
N GLN A 715 -23.43 13.65 -10.44
CA GLN A 715 -24.49 14.65 -10.38
C GLN A 715 -23.86 16.04 -10.34
N PRO A 716 -24.29 16.97 -11.21
CA PRO A 716 -23.89 18.36 -11.11
C PRO A 716 -24.37 18.96 -9.77
N GLY A 717 -23.46 19.57 -9.01
CA GLY A 717 -23.78 20.26 -7.75
C GLY A 717 -23.56 19.43 -6.48
N LEU A 718 -23.94 19.99 -5.34
CA LEU A 718 -23.82 19.32 -4.04
C LEU A 718 -24.94 18.30 -3.85
N SER A 719 -24.57 17.06 -3.53
CA SER A 719 -25.52 15.99 -3.22
C SER A 719 -25.16 15.31 -1.91
N GLY A 720 -26.16 15.02 -1.09
CA GLY A 720 -26.03 14.26 0.16
C GLY A 720 -27.04 13.13 0.18
N GLY A 721 -26.96 12.24 1.17
CA GLY A 721 -27.91 11.15 1.24
C GLY A 721 -27.54 10.07 2.23
N VAL A 722 -28.25 8.94 2.12
CA VAL A 722 -28.07 7.78 2.99
C VAL A 722 -27.97 6.53 2.15
N SER A 723 -27.01 5.67 2.45
CA SER A 723 -27.04 4.29 1.99
C SER A 723 -27.86 3.48 2.98
N VAL A 724 -28.91 2.82 2.50
CA VAL A 724 -29.72 1.88 3.26
C VAL A 724 -29.21 0.47 3.00
N ILE A 725 -28.89 -0.26 4.06
CA ILE A 725 -28.25 -1.58 3.97
C ILE A 725 -29.13 -2.59 4.72
N LEU A 726 -29.48 -3.70 4.07
CA LEU A 726 -30.17 -4.82 4.71
C LEU A 726 -29.15 -5.68 5.45
N VAL A 727 -29.15 -5.63 6.78
CA VAL A 727 -28.13 -6.29 7.63
C VAL A 727 -28.56 -7.65 8.18
N THR A 728 -29.78 -8.08 7.88
CA THR A 728 -30.31 -9.44 8.14
C THR A 728 -30.87 -10.09 6.87
N PRO A 729 -30.09 -10.20 5.78
CA PRO A 729 -30.56 -10.77 4.54
C PRO A 729 -30.82 -12.27 4.67
N THR A 730 -31.87 -12.73 3.98
CA THR A 730 -32.29 -14.13 3.91
C THR A 730 -31.75 -14.83 2.66
N SER A 731 -31.43 -14.08 1.61
CA SER A 731 -30.72 -14.59 0.44
C SER A 731 -29.37 -15.22 0.80
N ARG A 732 -28.98 -16.26 0.05
CA ARG A 732 -27.68 -16.93 0.15
C ARG A 732 -27.07 -17.12 -1.22
N GLY A 733 -25.79 -16.81 -1.32
CA GLY A 733 -24.98 -16.98 -2.49
C GLY A 733 -24.01 -18.16 -2.40
N SER A 734 -23.05 -18.17 -3.33
CA SER A 734 -21.95 -19.14 -3.31
C SER A 734 -20.66 -18.62 -3.95
N VAL A 735 -19.55 -19.26 -3.59
CA VAL A 735 -18.26 -19.15 -4.26
C VAL A 735 -17.92 -20.51 -4.86
N THR A 736 -17.75 -20.57 -6.18
CA THR A 736 -17.36 -21.80 -6.89
C THR A 736 -16.16 -21.54 -7.79
N LEU A 737 -15.56 -22.60 -8.33
CA LEU A 737 -14.55 -22.46 -9.37
C LEU A 737 -15.22 -22.33 -10.75
N ASP A 738 -14.53 -21.69 -11.68
CA ASP A 738 -14.91 -21.69 -13.10
C ASP A 738 -14.29 -22.89 -13.82
N GLU A 739 -12.99 -23.06 -13.64
CA GLU A 739 -12.16 -24.10 -14.23
C GLU A 739 -11.12 -24.63 -13.21
N ALA A 740 -10.36 -25.67 -13.58
CA ALA A 740 -9.31 -26.26 -12.74
C ALA A 740 -7.98 -25.47 -12.73
N ASP A 741 -8.03 -24.16 -13.01
CA ASP A 741 -6.87 -23.27 -12.87
C ASP A 741 -6.82 -22.67 -11.45
N PRO A 742 -5.81 -23.02 -10.62
CA PRO A 742 -5.66 -22.42 -9.29
C PRO A 742 -5.26 -20.93 -9.33
N PHE A 743 -4.84 -20.41 -10.49
CA PHE A 743 -4.57 -18.98 -10.68
C PHE A 743 -5.81 -18.18 -11.03
N GLY A 744 -6.81 -18.82 -11.65
CA GLY A 744 -8.08 -18.23 -12.06
C GLY A 744 -8.86 -17.55 -10.94
N LYS A 745 -9.79 -16.66 -11.30
CA LYS A 745 -10.70 -16.03 -10.35
C LYS A 745 -11.87 -16.97 -10.06
N PRO A 746 -12.38 -17.03 -8.81
CA PRO A 746 -13.56 -17.82 -8.51
C PRO A 746 -14.82 -17.14 -9.07
N LYS A 747 -15.88 -17.91 -9.29
CA LYS A 747 -17.23 -17.40 -9.52
C LYS A 747 -17.83 -16.99 -8.18
N ILE A 748 -18.19 -15.72 -8.06
CA ILE A 748 -18.82 -15.16 -6.86
C ILE A 748 -20.27 -14.83 -7.19
N ASP A 749 -21.20 -15.60 -6.64
CA ASP A 749 -22.62 -15.29 -6.65
C ASP A 749 -23.03 -14.81 -5.26
N LEU A 750 -23.47 -13.56 -5.13
CA LEU A 750 -23.90 -13.02 -3.84
C LEU A 750 -25.33 -13.45 -3.47
N GLY A 751 -26.10 -13.99 -4.42
CA GLY A 751 -27.50 -14.35 -4.22
C GLY A 751 -28.42 -13.16 -3.89
N PHE A 752 -27.95 -11.92 -4.06
CA PHE A 752 -28.65 -10.71 -3.63
C PHE A 752 -30.10 -10.64 -4.11
N LEU A 753 -31.00 -10.32 -3.18
CA LEU A 753 -32.41 -10.00 -3.43
C LEU A 753 -33.16 -11.11 -4.19
N THR A 754 -32.78 -12.36 -3.93
CA THR A 754 -33.44 -13.55 -4.49
C THR A 754 -34.63 -14.03 -3.67
N THR A 755 -34.86 -13.44 -2.49
CA THR A 755 -36.03 -13.74 -1.65
C THR A 755 -36.97 -12.53 -1.57
N ASP A 756 -38.25 -12.81 -1.35
CA ASP A 756 -39.27 -11.77 -1.20
C ASP A 756 -39.08 -10.93 0.07
N PHE A 757 -38.60 -11.53 1.16
CA PHE A 757 -38.27 -10.79 2.37
C PHE A 757 -37.23 -9.70 2.08
N ASP A 758 -36.15 -10.03 1.37
CA ASP A 758 -35.02 -9.10 1.18
C ASP A 758 -35.44 -7.88 0.37
N ILE A 759 -36.21 -8.07 -0.71
CA ILE A 759 -36.68 -6.96 -1.54
C ILE A 759 -37.69 -6.10 -0.78
N ARG A 760 -38.62 -6.70 -0.04
CA ARG A 760 -39.62 -5.96 0.74
C ARG A 760 -39.00 -5.21 1.91
N ALA A 761 -38.02 -5.79 2.59
CA ALA A 761 -37.27 -5.11 3.65
C ALA A 761 -36.47 -3.92 3.11
N MET A 762 -35.87 -4.03 1.91
CA MET A 762 -35.17 -2.92 1.26
C MET A 762 -36.12 -1.79 0.84
N ILE A 763 -37.34 -2.09 0.40
CA ILE A 763 -38.37 -1.08 0.12
C ILE A 763 -38.70 -0.30 1.42
N GLU A 764 -38.94 -1.01 2.51
CA GLU A 764 -39.18 -0.37 3.82
C GLU A 764 -37.95 0.41 4.32
N ALA A 765 -36.74 -0.01 3.96
CA ALA A 765 -35.51 0.73 4.26
C ALA A 765 -35.43 2.06 3.51
N ILE A 766 -35.82 2.11 2.23
CA ILE A 766 -35.92 3.37 1.47
C ILE A 766 -36.98 4.28 2.10
N LYS A 767 -38.17 3.77 2.42
CA LYS A 767 -39.23 4.56 3.08
C LYS A 767 -38.77 5.10 4.44
N LEU A 768 -37.99 4.32 5.18
CA LEU A 768 -37.38 4.76 6.44
C LEU A 768 -36.39 5.90 6.21
N ALA A 769 -35.55 5.83 5.19
CA ALA A 769 -34.65 6.92 4.79
C ALA A 769 -35.42 8.18 4.36
N GLU A 770 -36.49 8.06 3.58
CA GLU A 770 -37.35 9.19 3.23
C GLU A 770 -37.98 9.82 4.47
N LYS A 771 -38.44 9.01 5.43
CA LYS A 771 -38.93 9.49 6.73
C LYS A 771 -37.84 10.23 7.50
N PHE A 772 -36.60 9.73 7.52
CA PHE A 772 -35.47 10.39 8.17
C PHE A 772 -35.22 11.79 7.59
N TYR A 773 -35.25 11.93 6.27
CA TYR A 773 -35.06 13.22 5.59
C TYR A 773 -36.29 14.13 5.58
N SER A 774 -37.48 13.62 5.93
CA SER A 774 -38.70 14.43 6.10
C SER A 774 -38.74 15.26 7.40
N ALA A 775 -37.82 15.01 8.33
CA ALA A 775 -37.79 15.70 9.62
C ALA A 775 -37.50 17.21 9.48
N PRO A 776 -38.10 18.09 10.31
CA PRO A 776 -37.84 19.53 10.28
C PRO A 776 -36.37 19.95 10.36
N ALA A 777 -35.50 19.12 10.96
CA ALA A 777 -34.06 19.32 11.03
C ALA A 777 -33.38 19.50 9.65
N TRP A 778 -34.01 19.04 8.57
CA TRP A 778 -33.52 19.13 7.19
C TRP A 778 -34.00 20.36 6.43
N ASN A 779 -34.94 21.14 7.00
CA ASN A 779 -35.49 22.33 6.37
C ASN A 779 -34.39 23.34 6.00
N GLY A 780 -34.39 23.76 4.73
CA GLY A 780 -33.41 24.70 4.18
C GLY A 780 -32.05 24.08 3.82
N TYR A 781 -31.84 22.79 4.10
CA TYR A 781 -30.65 22.03 3.66
C TYR A 781 -30.96 21.14 2.46
N ILE A 782 -32.00 20.31 2.54
CA ILE A 782 -32.45 19.50 1.40
C ILE A 782 -33.15 20.39 0.38
N VAL A 783 -32.75 20.31 -0.89
CA VAL A 783 -33.38 21.03 -2.01
C VAL A 783 -34.43 20.14 -2.66
N GLU A 784 -34.02 19.00 -3.19
CA GLU A 784 -34.92 17.98 -3.77
C GLU A 784 -34.30 16.59 -3.69
N GLN A 785 -35.16 15.56 -3.80
CA GLN A 785 -34.73 14.17 -3.90
C GLN A 785 -34.36 13.85 -5.36
N ILE A 786 -33.16 13.31 -5.56
CA ILE A 786 -32.63 12.91 -6.86
C ILE A 786 -33.01 11.46 -7.19
N SER A 787 -32.84 10.55 -6.22
CA SER A 787 -33.16 9.14 -6.40
C SER A 787 -33.44 8.44 -5.07
N PRO A 788 -34.36 7.46 -5.02
CA PRO A 788 -35.28 7.06 -6.09
C PRO A 788 -36.29 8.18 -6.45
N PRO A 789 -37.09 8.04 -7.52
CA PRO A 789 -38.13 9.02 -7.85
C PRO A 789 -39.04 9.32 -6.66
N VAL A 790 -39.40 10.60 -6.48
CA VAL A 790 -40.30 11.03 -5.40
C VAL A 790 -41.66 10.34 -5.53
N ASN A 791 -42.23 9.92 -4.41
CA ASN A 791 -43.52 9.21 -4.35
C ASN A 791 -43.55 7.94 -5.23
N ALA A 792 -42.41 7.24 -5.36
CA ALA A 792 -42.35 5.97 -6.06
C ALA A 792 -43.26 4.93 -5.39
N THR A 793 -43.99 4.19 -6.23
CA THR A 793 -44.72 2.98 -5.81
C THR A 793 -43.76 1.87 -5.41
N ASP A 794 -44.24 0.88 -4.65
CA ASP A 794 -43.42 -0.28 -4.25
C ASP A 794 -42.80 -1.00 -5.47
N ASP A 795 -43.51 -1.11 -6.60
CA ASP A 795 -42.99 -1.71 -7.83
C ASP A 795 -41.87 -0.86 -8.46
N GLN A 796 -41.98 0.46 -8.41
CA GLN A 796 -40.93 1.38 -8.87
C GLN A 796 -39.70 1.34 -7.95
N LEU A 797 -39.92 1.24 -6.64
CA LEU A 797 -38.85 1.07 -5.66
C LEU A 797 -38.14 -0.27 -5.86
N GLU A 798 -38.88 -1.36 -6.08
CA GLU A 798 -38.30 -2.67 -6.41
C GLU A 798 -37.42 -2.58 -7.67
N ALA A 799 -37.93 -2.01 -8.76
CA ALA A 799 -37.17 -1.83 -9.99
C ALA A 799 -35.90 -1.00 -9.76
N TYR A 800 -35.99 0.08 -8.98
CA TYR A 800 -34.84 0.90 -8.59
C TYR A 800 -33.81 0.10 -7.78
N ILE A 801 -34.26 -0.63 -6.76
CA ILE A 801 -33.38 -1.43 -5.88
C ILE A 801 -32.67 -2.49 -6.73
N ARG A 802 -33.39 -3.28 -7.53
CA ARG A 802 -32.76 -4.32 -8.37
C ARG A 802 -31.78 -3.71 -9.39
N GLY A 803 -32.11 -2.55 -9.95
CA GLY A 803 -31.29 -1.83 -10.92
C GLY A 803 -30.06 -1.13 -10.34
N SER A 804 -30.02 -0.85 -9.03
CA SER A 804 -28.97 -0.02 -8.41
C SER A 804 -28.25 -0.64 -7.22
N ALA A 805 -28.80 -1.69 -6.60
CA ALA A 805 -28.23 -2.29 -5.39
C ALA A 805 -26.76 -2.66 -5.59
N GLY A 806 -25.93 -2.26 -4.63
CA GLY A 806 -24.55 -2.67 -4.48
C GLY A 806 -24.38 -3.54 -3.24
N THR A 807 -23.12 -3.75 -2.85
CA THR A 807 -22.72 -4.48 -1.65
C THR A 807 -22.11 -3.52 -0.62
N SER A 808 -22.26 -3.84 0.68
CA SER A 808 -21.48 -3.23 1.77
C SER A 808 -20.11 -3.90 1.98
N PHE A 809 -19.82 -4.94 1.20
CA PHE A 809 -18.59 -5.72 1.16
C PHE A 809 -18.31 -6.53 2.44
N HIS A 810 -19.36 -7.09 3.03
CA HIS A 810 -19.38 -7.82 4.30
C HIS A 810 -19.65 -9.31 4.12
N ALA A 811 -19.11 -9.93 3.05
CA ALA A 811 -19.24 -11.37 2.84
C ALA A 811 -18.76 -12.23 4.03
N VAL A 812 -19.53 -13.27 4.33
CA VAL A 812 -19.25 -14.29 5.33
C VAL A 812 -19.80 -15.66 4.91
N GLY A 813 -19.54 -16.70 5.70
CA GLY A 813 -20.33 -17.94 5.69
C GLY A 813 -19.98 -18.99 4.65
N SER A 814 -19.09 -18.69 3.71
CA SER A 814 -18.62 -19.62 2.67
C SER A 814 -17.85 -20.84 3.20
N ALA A 815 -17.46 -20.83 4.48
CA ALA A 815 -16.91 -21.98 5.19
C ALA A 815 -17.48 -22.06 6.62
N ALA A 816 -18.79 -21.85 6.76
CA ALA A 816 -19.48 -21.68 8.04
C ALA A 816 -19.16 -22.77 9.08
N MET A 817 -18.97 -22.34 10.33
CA MET A 817 -18.92 -23.23 11.49
C MET A 817 -20.31 -23.77 11.83
N SER A 818 -20.36 -25.01 12.30
CA SER A 818 -21.60 -25.65 12.78
C SER A 818 -21.28 -26.62 13.91
N ALA A 819 -22.31 -27.09 14.62
CA ALA A 819 -22.14 -28.06 15.69
C ALA A 819 -21.33 -29.29 15.24
N LYS A 820 -20.56 -29.85 16.18
CA LYS A 820 -19.77 -31.05 15.92
C LYS A 820 -20.69 -32.20 15.47
N GLY A 821 -20.34 -32.85 14.37
CA GLY A 821 -21.13 -33.93 13.77
C GLY A 821 -22.37 -33.48 12.98
N ALA A 822 -22.62 -32.18 12.83
CA ALA A 822 -23.64 -31.69 11.92
C ALA A 822 -23.32 -32.08 10.45
N SER A 823 -24.36 -32.43 9.68
CA SER A 823 -24.26 -32.82 8.27
C SER A 823 -23.98 -31.65 7.30
N TYR A 824 -23.96 -30.42 7.82
CA TYR A 824 -23.73 -29.19 7.09
C TYR A 824 -22.62 -28.36 7.76
N GLY A 825 -22.14 -27.33 7.06
CA GLY A 825 -21.03 -26.50 7.50
C GLY A 825 -19.68 -27.11 7.12
N VAL A 826 -18.63 -26.31 7.25
CA VAL A 826 -17.26 -26.66 6.82
C VAL A 826 -16.34 -26.87 8.01
N VAL A 827 -16.54 -26.14 9.10
CA VAL A 827 -15.72 -26.28 10.30
C VAL A 827 -16.54 -26.64 11.54
N ASP A 828 -15.91 -27.33 12.48
CA ASP A 828 -16.44 -27.55 13.84
C ASP A 828 -16.40 -26.24 14.67
N PRO A 829 -17.00 -26.19 15.87
CA PRO A 829 -17.00 -24.98 16.70
C PRO A 829 -15.61 -24.54 17.15
N ASP A 830 -14.66 -25.47 17.16
CA ASP A 830 -13.24 -25.20 17.38
C ASP A 830 -12.51 -24.80 16.09
N LEU A 831 -13.23 -24.49 14.99
CA LEU A 831 -12.76 -24.01 13.71
C LEU A 831 -11.94 -25.00 12.85
N ARG A 832 -11.82 -26.27 13.27
CA ARG A 832 -11.17 -27.31 12.46
C ARG A 832 -12.05 -27.73 11.30
N VAL A 833 -11.46 -27.96 10.14
CA VAL A 833 -12.19 -28.44 8.95
C VAL A 833 -12.75 -29.84 9.22
N LYS A 834 -14.05 -30.02 9.01
CA LYS A 834 -14.74 -31.28 9.27
C LYS A 834 -14.16 -32.40 8.42
N GLY A 835 -13.83 -33.53 9.05
CA GLY A 835 -13.27 -34.70 8.35
C GLY A 835 -11.81 -34.55 7.89
N ALA A 836 -11.13 -33.49 8.31
CA ALA A 836 -9.71 -33.25 8.05
C ALA A 836 -8.92 -33.12 9.36
N SER A 837 -7.62 -33.45 9.31
CA SER A 837 -6.67 -33.15 10.39
C SER A 837 -5.57 -32.20 9.92
N GLY A 838 -5.01 -31.43 10.86
CA GLY A 838 -3.96 -30.44 10.55
C GLY A 838 -4.45 -29.20 9.78
N LEU A 839 -5.77 -29.02 9.65
CA LEU A 839 -6.35 -27.90 8.89
C LEU A 839 -7.44 -27.17 9.68
N ARG A 840 -7.32 -25.85 9.74
CA ARG A 840 -8.25 -24.94 10.42
C ARG A 840 -8.55 -23.73 9.54
N ILE A 841 -9.72 -23.11 9.72
CA ILE A 841 -10.08 -21.86 9.04
C ILE A 841 -10.33 -20.79 10.09
N VAL A 842 -9.71 -19.63 9.93
CA VAL A 842 -9.88 -18.49 10.84
C VAL A 842 -10.00 -17.20 10.04
N ASP A 843 -11.21 -16.88 9.57
CA ASP A 843 -11.57 -15.61 8.94
C ASP A 843 -13.10 -15.47 8.88
N ALA A 844 -13.61 -14.46 8.17
CA ALA A 844 -15.05 -14.21 8.02
C ALA A 844 -15.86 -15.36 7.39
N SER A 845 -15.23 -16.27 6.62
CA SER A 845 -15.90 -17.42 6.01
C SER A 845 -16.55 -18.34 7.04
N VAL A 846 -16.04 -18.38 8.28
CA VAL A 846 -16.55 -19.29 9.31
C VAL A 846 -17.83 -18.79 9.98
N MET A 847 -18.23 -17.52 9.83
CA MET A 847 -19.44 -17.02 10.48
C MET A 847 -20.67 -17.71 9.88
N PRO A 848 -21.53 -18.38 10.67
CA PRO A 848 -22.70 -19.09 10.12
C PRO A 848 -23.77 -18.12 9.60
N PHE A 849 -23.81 -16.91 10.17
CA PHE A 849 -24.67 -15.80 9.79
C PHE A 849 -23.85 -14.51 9.87
N VAL A 850 -24.11 -13.56 8.96
CA VAL A 850 -23.53 -12.21 9.08
C VAL A 850 -24.06 -11.55 10.34
N THR A 851 -23.18 -10.88 11.09
CA THR A 851 -23.60 -10.01 12.20
C THR A 851 -24.29 -8.78 11.65
N SER A 852 -25.21 -8.19 12.40
CA SER A 852 -25.76 -6.87 12.05
C SER A 852 -24.77 -5.76 12.41
N ALA A 853 -23.66 -5.75 11.68
CA ALA A 853 -22.48 -4.90 11.85
C ALA A 853 -21.63 -4.89 10.58
N HIS A 854 -20.64 -3.99 10.58
CA HIS A 854 -19.47 -4.07 9.71
C HIS A 854 -18.55 -5.15 10.23
N THR A 855 -18.06 -6.04 9.35
CA THR A 855 -17.57 -7.34 9.79
C THR A 855 -16.17 -7.34 10.42
N GLN A 856 -15.45 -6.22 10.45
CA GLN A 856 -14.06 -6.24 10.94
C GLN A 856 -13.93 -6.57 12.44
N ALA A 857 -14.78 -6.01 13.32
CA ALA A 857 -14.71 -6.29 14.75
C ALA A 857 -15.13 -7.75 15.07
N PRO A 858 -16.21 -8.30 14.46
CA PRO A 858 -16.50 -9.72 14.55
C PRO A 858 -15.34 -10.63 14.09
N VAL A 859 -14.64 -10.28 13.01
CA VAL A 859 -13.46 -11.04 12.54
C VAL A 859 -12.31 -11.01 13.55
N TYR A 860 -12.04 -9.86 14.18
CA TYR A 860 -11.04 -9.76 15.25
C TYR A 860 -11.40 -10.62 16.45
N ALA A 861 -12.67 -10.62 16.88
CA ALA A 861 -13.14 -11.46 17.99
C ALA A 861 -12.96 -12.95 17.70
N ILE A 862 -13.27 -13.39 16.48
CA ILE A 862 -13.04 -14.76 16.01
C ILE A 862 -11.54 -15.09 16.07
N ALA A 863 -10.68 -14.22 15.55
CA ALA A 863 -9.24 -14.48 15.48
C ALA A 863 -8.58 -14.52 16.86
N GLU A 864 -8.97 -13.64 17.78
CA GLU A 864 -8.49 -13.64 19.17
C GLU A 864 -8.90 -14.93 19.91
N ARG A 865 -10.17 -15.35 19.79
CA ARG A 865 -10.61 -16.63 20.38
C ARG A 865 -9.93 -17.83 19.72
N ALA A 866 -9.80 -17.81 18.40
CA ALA A 866 -9.16 -18.88 17.64
C ALA A 866 -7.71 -19.10 18.08
N ALA A 867 -6.96 -18.04 18.35
CA ALA A 867 -5.59 -18.16 18.86
C ALA A 867 -5.53 -18.94 20.19
N ASP A 868 -6.47 -18.71 21.11
CA ASP A 868 -6.52 -19.44 22.38
C ASP A 868 -6.98 -20.89 22.21
N LEU A 869 -7.91 -21.15 21.27
CA LEU A 869 -8.29 -22.52 20.88
C LEU A 869 -7.11 -23.31 20.31
N ILE A 870 -6.31 -22.69 19.43
CA ILE A 870 -5.13 -23.31 18.82
C ILE A 870 -4.06 -23.55 19.88
N LYS A 871 -3.71 -22.53 20.67
CA LYS A 871 -2.73 -22.67 21.76
C LYS A 871 -3.11 -23.80 22.70
N SER A 872 -4.38 -23.86 23.12
CA SER A 872 -4.86 -24.88 24.05
C SER A 872 -4.77 -26.31 23.49
N ALA A 873 -4.88 -26.49 22.19
CA ALA A 873 -4.75 -27.80 21.55
C ALA A 873 -3.30 -28.29 21.40
N TRP A 874 -2.32 -27.38 21.45
CA TRP A 874 -0.89 -27.65 21.22
C TRP A 874 0.01 -27.24 22.40
N LYS A 875 -0.59 -27.09 23.58
CA LYS A 875 0.09 -26.79 24.84
C LYS A 875 1.05 -27.91 25.25
#